data_AF-A0A8S3VJF9-F1
#
_entry.id   AF-A0A8S3VJF9-F1
#
_cell.length_a   1.000
_cell.length_b   1.000
_cell.length_c   1.000
_cell.angle_alpha   90.00
_cell.angle_beta   90.00
_cell.angle_gamma   90.00
#
_symmetry.space_group_name_H-M   'P 1'
#
loop_
_entity.id
_entity.type
_entity.pdbx_description
1 polymer ?
#
loop_
_entity_poly.entity_id
_entity_poly.type
_entity_poly.pdbx_seq_one_letter_code
_entity_poly.pdbx_strand_id
1 'polypeptide(L)'
;MLLGFGGFSIILALFHNAVRKHIFHDEHNLDTTFDAGGNVSLSLTAVTVASQLFWPGDILHSATLTTKNGIAGPFWYAVGIMINIFIFPIFSVQFKTRAPGAKTYLQIIHARFGKKAHKLFCVFALVTNLVIMIGLLLAGRATIQSLTRDASDEFCLFVMAILFGSYSLIGGIGTTFYVSYFNACLVFILLIVFVIKILHNSDSEYASIGDISRMYKSISCVEGPVENANHSYLTFRSGVAFLYGVIEVFVSSAVTYCDQASWQSRIAAKPVQGVWGFLLAGFIWFSIPSTMATTTGMAYIALSAENGTHYLSAGQIDEGLVTPLIAEKVLGSSGGILILTMGAMALMSTGSGEVMAISSIIVYDIYQTYIRPFRKELKRTDCVLCGKLKKQTVAATYANDQDREILCHCRSVNKCHNCLEDIQRRHRPNLFGIKPPYMCPIHGQYRQYQDYLITFKNWCIIWVTLAIIPLGLIIFESGAIMGFFCGSAATLTAASMYPNGLNDFLLNTVQDYSILAGTCFSFGVSLTGCLIISLFTHKIKNKHDEDMEWQKMYNIDNPLNPWELNFKEELEGLHFDTKPTFQQMSTTFRKAKITAYVGGFCSIFLFAILIPGIMATFTVMSETQFKVWVWFTQGWAVVMAVIVIVAPPFEEIRRIVKQYHKNKERRQEANGNINDKIVMNEVIFKDKSLVDSNSVPTKV
;
A
#
# COMPACT_ATOMS: atom_id res chain seq x y z
N MET A 1 14.71 18.75 12.71
CA MET A 1 14.80 17.33 12.32
C MET A 1 13.68 16.89 11.38
N LEU A 2 12.40 16.97 11.79
CA LEU A 2 11.25 16.52 10.98
C LEU A 2 11.18 17.14 9.57
N LEU A 3 11.44 18.44 9.45
CA LEU A 3 11.54 19.12 8.14
C LEU A 3 12.71 18.60 7.28
N GLY A 4 13.82 18.18 7.92
CA GLY A 4 14.95 17.56 7.24
C GLY A 4 14.60 16.21 6.62
N PHE A 5 13.70 15.44 7.25
CA PHE A 5 13.18 14.19 6.67
C PHE A 5 12.26 14.44 5.47
N GLY A 6 11.42 15.48 5.53
CA GLY A 6 10.65 15.93 4.36
C GLY A 6 11.56 16.33 3.20
N GLY A 7 12.62 17.09 3.49
CA GLY A 7 13.65 17.46 2.50
C GLY A 7 14.39 16.26 1.91
N PHE A 8 14.81 15.31 2.75
CA PHE A 8 15.44 14.07 2.30
C PHE A 8 14.54 13.25 1.37
N SER A 9 13.26 13.14 1.72
CA SER A 9 12.27 12.42 0.90
C SER A 9 12.03 13.10 -0.45
N ILE A 10 12.06 14.43 -0.50
CA ILE A 10 12.03 15.20 -1.75
C ILE A 10 13.28 14.92 -2.60
N ILE A 11 14.47 14.88 -1.99
CA ILE A 11 15.72 14.58 -2.71
C ILE A 11 15.65 13.16 -3.30
N LEU A 12 15.20 12.17 -2.52
CA LEU A 12 14.99 10.80 -2.99
C LEU A 12 13.99 10.74 -4.15
N ALA A 13 12.89 11.49 -4.05
CA ALA A 13 11.89 11.60 -5.11
C ALA A 13 12.48 12.16 -6.40
N LEU A 14 13.28 13.22 -6.31
CA LEU A 14 13.95 13.83 -7.45
C LEU A 14 14.98 12.89 -8.08
N PHE A 15 15.76 12.19 -7.25
CA PHE A 15 16.73 11.20 -7.71
C PHE A 15 16.04 10.05 -8.45
N HIS A 16 14.98 9.48 -7.90
CA HIS A 16 14.18 8.43 -8.56
C HIS A 16 13.64 8.92 -9.91
N ASN A 17 13.04 10.10 -9.95
CA ASN A 17 12.52 10.68 -11.18
C ASN A 17 13.62 10.88 -12.23
N ALA A 18 14.82 11.28 -11.81
CA ALA A 18 15.98 11.40 -12.69
C ALA A 18 16.40 10.05 -13.27
N VAL A 19 16.47 9.00 -12.45
CA VAL A 19 16.80 7.63 -12.87
C VAL A 19 15.79 7.12 -13.89
N ARG A 20 14.49 7.22 -13.61
CA ARG A 20 13.44 6.75 -14.54
C ARG A 20 13.46 7.49 -15.87
N LYS A 21 13.64 8.82 -15.85
CA LYS A 21 13.69 9.63 -17.06
C LYS A 21 14.91 9.33 -17.93
N HIS A 22 16.10 9.20 -17.34
CA HIS A 22 17.35 9.09 -18.09
C HIS A 22 17.76 7.65 -18.42
N ILE A 23 17.41 6.67 -17.57
CA ILE A 23 17.78 5.26 -17.77
C ILE A 23 16.63 4.47 -18.41
N PHE A 24 15.40 4.61 -17.90
CA PHE A 24 14.26 3.82 -18.36
C PHE A 24 13.51 4.48 -19.52
N HIS A 25 13.71 5.77 -19.75
CA HIS A 25 13.01 6.55 -20.78
C HIS A 25 11.47 6.44 -20.67
N ASP A 26 10.95 6.34 -19.44
CA ASP A 26 9.51 6.25 -19.20
C ASP A 26 8.80 7.57 -19.54
N GLU A 27 7.67 7.48 -20.26
CA GLU A 27 6.79 8.63 -20.49
C GLU A 27 6.03 9.01 -19.22
N HIS A 28 5.91 10.31 -18.97
CA HIS A 28 5.17 10.85 -17.82
C HIS A 28 3.64 10.74 -18.09
N ASN A 29 3.05 9.61 -17.73
CA ASN A 29 1.62 9.34 -17.94
C ASN A 29 0.85 9.26 -16.60
N LEU A 30 -0.48 9.42 -16.66
CA LEU A 30 -1.35 9.37 -15.47
C LEU A 30 -1.23 8.01 -14.76
N ASP A 31 -1.22 6.92 -15.53
CA ASP A 31 -1.14 5.54 -15.01
C ASP A 31 0.19 5.27 -14.30
N THR A 32 1.31 5.73 -14.85
CA THR A 32 2.63 5.53 -14.21
C THR A 32 2.73 6.27 -12.87
N THR A 33 1.96 7.35 -12.73
CA THR A 33 1.93 8.16 -11.51
C THR A 33 1.08 7.54 -10.40
N PHE A 34 0.06 6.74 -10.74
CA PHE A 34 -0.83 6.12 -9.75
C PHE A 34 -0.63 4.60 -9.57
N ASP A 35 0.16 3.96 -10.44
CA ASP A 35 0.32 2.50 -10.47
C ASP A 35 1.79 2.07 -10.60
N ALA A 36 2.72 3.03 -10.51
CA ALA A 36 4.15 2.85 -10.79
C ALA A 36 4.47 2.17 -12.15
N GLY A 37 3.50 2.17 -13.08
CA GLY A 37 3.60 1.45 -14.35
C GLY A 37 3.52 -0.08 -14.23
N GLY A 38 3.04 -0.63 -13.11
CA GLY A 38 2.82 -2.06 -12.91
C GLY A 38 4.10 -2.92 -12.83
N ASN A 39 5.27 -2.29 -12.67
CA ASN A 39 6.59 -2.94 -12.82
C ASN A 39 7.48 -2.78 -11.56
N VAL A 40 6.92 -2.96 -10.38
CA VAL A 40 7.66 -2.92 -9.10
C VAL A 40 8.34 -4.26 -8.80
N SER A 41 9.46 -4.26 -8.07
CA SER A 41 10.16 -5.50 -7.66
C SER A 41 9.47 -6.21 -6.48
N LEU A 42 9.79 -7.49 -6.26
CA LEU A 42 9.13 -8.29 -5.22
C LEU A 42 9.51 -7.75 -3.85
N SER A 43 10.81 -7.57 -3.61
CA SER A 43 11.32 -7.07 -2.34
C SER A 43 10.88 -5.63 -2.08
N LEU A 44 10.89 -4.76 -3.09
CA LEU A 44 10.40 -3.39 -2.96
C LEU A 44 8.89 -3.36 -2.68
N THR A 45 8.10 -4.23 -3.33
CA THR A 45 6.67 -4.40 -3.00
C THR A 45 6.48 -4.83 -1.56
N ALA A 46 7.25 -5.80 -1.08
CA ALA A 46 7.14 -6.31 0.29
C ALA A 46 7.42 -5.21 1.32
N VAL A 47 8.52 -4.49 1.16
CA VAL A 47 8.93 -3.42 2.08
C VAL A 47 7.94 -2.26 2.06
N THR A 48 7.49 -1.83 0.88
CA THR A 48 6.51 -0.74 0.78
C THR A 48 5.17 -1.11 1.42
N VAL A 49 4.66 -2.32 1.17
CA VAL A 49 3.40 -2.76 1.77
C VAL A 49 3.55 -2.89 3.28
N ALA A 50 4.66 -3.44 3.78
CA ALA A 50 4.92 -3.49 5.22
C ALA A 50 5.00 -2.09 5.84
N SER A 51 5.68 -1.16 5.18
CA SER A 51 5.81 0.23 5.63
C SER A 51 4.52 1.05 5.57
N GLN A 52 3.57 0.69 4.69
CA GLN A 52 2.25 1.34 4.62
C GLN A 52 1.26 0.76 5.65
N LEU A 53 1.48 -0.47 6.07
CA LEU A 53 0.72 -1.09 7.17
C LEU A 53 1.30 -0.74 8.53
N PHE A 54 2.54 -0.24 8.56
CA PHE A 54 3.21 0.18 9.78
C PHE A 54 2.73 1.57 10.22
N TRP A 55 1.90 1.62 11.24
CA TRP A 55 1.33 2.83 11.79
C TRP A 55 2.12 3.28 13.02
N PRO A 56 2.14 4.59 13.35
CA PRO A 56 2.75 5.05 14.61
C PRO A 56 2.13 4.39 15.85
N GLY A 57 0.83 4.08 15.76
CA GLY A 57 0.11 3.32 16.77
C GLY A 57 0.74 1.94 17.04
N ASP A 58 1.28 1.25 16.04
CA ASP A 58 1.90 -0.06 16.23
C ASP A 58 3.12 0.00 17.16
N ILE A 59 3.85 1.13 17.18
CA ILE A 59 5.01 1.36 18.05
C ILE A 59 4.56 1.56 19.51
N LEU A 60 3.56 2.41 19.69
CA LEU A 60 3.11 2.87 21.01
C LEU A 60 2.20 1.82 21.66
N HIS A 61 1.21 1.35 20.92
CA HIS A 61 0.18 0.43 21.39
C HIS A 61 0.73 -0.96 21.71
N SER A 62 1.74 -1.44 20.98
CA SER A 62 2.35 -2.74 21.28
C SER A 62 2.93 -2.79 22.70
N ALA A 63 3.57 -1.72 23.16
CA ALA A 63 4.11 -1.66 24.52
C ALA A 63 3.01 -1.45 25.58
N THR A 64 1.97 -0.69 25.26
CA THR A 64 0.77 -0.56 26.10
C THR A 64 0.08 -1.91 26.30
N LEU A 65 -0.11 -2.69 25.24
CA LEU A 65 -0.69 -4.03 25.31
C LEU A 65 0.20 -5.00 26.09
N THR A 66 1.53 -4.90 25.98
CA THR A 66 2.43 -5.66 26.86
C THR A 66 2.20 -5.32 28.33
N THR A 67 2.09 -4.03 28.64
CA THR A 67 1.90 -3.55 30.02
C THR A 67 0.54 -3.97 30.59
N LYS A 68 -0.49 -4.02 29.74
CA LYS A 68 -1.84 -4.42 30.13
C LYS A 68 -2.04 -5.91 30.21
N ASN A 69 -1.53 -6.68 29.25
CA ASN A 69 -1.91 -8.09 29.04
C ASN A 69 -0.73 -9.06 29.07
N GLY A 70 0.50 -8.56 29.26
CA GLY A 70 1.73 -9.36 29.20
C GLY A 70 2.11 -9.74 27.79
N ILE A 71 2.96 -10.77 27.65
CA ILE A 71 3.52 -11.19 26.36
C ILE A 71 2.47 -11.66 25.33
N ALA A 72 1.29 -12.09 25.80
CA ALA A 72 0.19 -12.54 24.94
C ALA A 72 -0.50 -11.38 24.19
N GLY A 73 -0.64 -10.23 24.83
CA GLY A 73 -1.36 -9.06 24.31
C GLY A 73 -0.89 -8.60 22.93
N PRO A 74 0.37 -8.14 22.79
CA PRO A 74 0.90 -7.67 21.52
C PRO A 74 0.97 -8.77 20.46
N PHE A 75 1.13 -10.04 20.87
CA PHE A 75 1.12 -11.16 19.92
C PHE A 75 -0.26 -11.34 19.30
N TRP A 76 -1.34 -11.42 20.11
CA TRP A 76 -2.70 -11.58 19.59
C TRP A 76 -3.19 -10.37 18.80
N TYR A 77 -2.79 -9.16 19.22
CA TYR A 77 -2.98 -7.95 18.42
C TYR A 77 -2.34 -8.07 17.04
N ALA A 78 -1.06 -8.48 16.98
CA ALA A 78 -0.37 -8.68 15.71
C ALA A 78 -1.04 -9.76 14.85
N VAL A 79 -1.47 -10.89 15.44
CA VAL A 79 -2.19 -11.96 14.72
C VAL A 79 -3.47 -11.44 14.08
N GLY A 80 -4.25 -10.62 14.78
CA GLY A 80 -5.51 -10.07 14.25
C GLY A 80 -5.31 -9.28 12.95
N ILE A 81 -4.26 -8.46 12.90
CA ILE A 81 -3.88 -7.71 11.71
C ILE A 81 -3.27 -8.63 10.64
N MET A 82 -2.37 -9.55 11.03
CA MET A 82 -1.66 -10.44 10.11
C MET A 82 -2.59 -11.36 9.32
N ILE A 83 -3.70 -11.82 9.91
CA ILE A 83 -4.71 -12.60 9.19
C ILE A 83 -5.20 -11.83 7.97
N ASN A 84 -5.50 -10.54 8.12
CA ASN A 84 -5.96 -9.69 7.02
C ASN A 84 -4.87 -9.47 5.96
N ILE A 85 -3.62 -9.29 6.40
CA ILE A 85 -2.46 -9.16 5.50
C ILE A 85 -2.28 -10.43 4.66
N PHE A 86 -2.39 -11.62 5.25
CA PHE A 86 -2.18 -12.89 4.54
C PHE A 86 -3.37 -13.32 3.66
N ILE A 87 -4.59 -12.84 3.95
CA ILE A 87 -5.75 -13.02 3.06
C ILE A 87 -5.64 -12.11 1.82
N PHE A 88 -5.10 -10.90 1.96
CA PHE A 88 -5.06 -9.92 0.88
C PHE A 88 -4.43 -10.42 -0.44
N PRO A 89 -3.32 -11.20 -0.46
CA PRO A 89 -2.78 -11.77 -1.70
C PRO A 89 -3.83 -12.50 -2.55
N ILE A 90 -4.78 -13.19 -1.91
CA ILE A 90 -5.87 -13.89 -2.59
C ILE A 90 -6.76 -12.88 -3.31
N PHE A 91 -7.17 -11.81 -2.63
CA PHE A 91 -7.97 -10.75 -3.22
C PHE A 91 -7.23 -10.02 -4.35
N SER A 92 -5.96 -9.69 -4.17
CA SER A 92 -5.16 -8.99 -5.17
C SER A 92 -4.98 -9.80 -6.48
N VAL A 93 -4.71 -11.10 -6.38
CA VAL A 93 -4.60 -11.95 -7.59
C VAL A 93 -5.94 -12.06 -8.30
N GLN A 94 -7.05 -12.21 -7.57
CA GLN A 94 -8.38 -12.28 -8.16
C GLN A 94 -8.76 -10.94 -8.82
N PHE A 95 -8.45 -9.82 -8.17
CA PHE A 95 -8.61 -8.48 -8.71
C PHE A 95 -7.89 -8.35 -10.05
N LYS A 96 -6.59 -8.66 -10.10
CA LYS A 96 -5.78 -8.51 -11.32
C LYS A 96 -6.15 -9.48 -12.43
N THR A 97 -6.56 -10.70 -12.07
CA THR A 97 -7.00 -11.69 -13.06
C THR A 97 -8.33 -11.27 -13.69
N ARG A 98 -9.21 -10.60 -12.92
CA ARG A 98 -10.57 -10.23 -13.35
C ARG A 98 -10.69 -8.83 -13.94
N ALA A 99 -9.91 -7.86 -13.46
CA ALA A 99 -9.95 -6.46 -13.87
C ALA A 99 -8.53 -5.86 -13.93
N PRO A 100 -7.67 -6.34 -14.86
CA PRO A 100 -6.25 -5.96 -14.93
C PRO A 100 -5.99 -4.47 -15.19
N GLY A 101 -6.93 -3.75 -15.82
CA GLY A 101 -6.79 -2.32 -16.09
C GLY A 101 -7.43 -1.40 -15.04
N ALA A 102 -8.07 -1.93 -14.00
CA ALA A 102 -8.65 -1.12 -12.92
C ALA A 102 -7.57 -0.48 -12.03
N LYS A 103 -7.76 0.80 -11.72
CA LYS A 103 -6.86 1.61 -10.86
C LYS A 103 -7.39 1.80 -9.44
N THR A 104 -8.69 1.64 -9.24
CA THR A 104 -9.35 1.64 -7.94
C THR A 104 -10.29 0.44 -7.84
N TYR A 105 -10.57 -0.02 -6.63
CA TYR A 105 -11.55 -1.11 -6.46
C TYR A 105 -12.99 -0.66 -6.75
N LEU A 106 -13.24 0.64 -6.65
CA LEU A 106 -14.51 1.27 -6.97
C LEU A 106 -14.84 1.16 -8.48
N GLN A 107 -13.84 1.21 -9.36
CA GLN A 107 -14.05 0.99 -10.80
C GLN A 107 -14.65 -0.39 -11.12
N ILE A 108 -14.27 -1.43 -10.35
CA ILE A 108 -14.87 -2.77 -10.48
C ILE A 108 -16.34 -2.74 -10.05
N ILE A 109 -16.63 -2.08 -8.93
CA ILE A 109 -18.01 -1.94 -8.42
C ILE A 109 -18.86 -1.18 -9.43
N HIS A 110 -18.34 -0.11 -10.03
CA HIS A 110 -19.00 0.58 -11.13
C HIS A 110 -19.25 -0.37 -12.29
N ALA A 111 -18.21 -1.09 -12.73
CA ALA A 111 -18.27 -2.00 -13.86
C ALA A 111 -19.28 -3.14 -13.65
N ARG A 112 -19.41 -3.66 -12.44
CA ARG A 112 -20.28 -4.81 -12.12
C ARG A 112 -21.70 -4.40 -11.72
N PHE A 113 -21.83 -3.45 -10.80
CA PHE A 113 -23.11 -3.10 -10.15
C PHE A 113 -23.72 -1.78 -10.63
N GLY A 114 -22.99 -1.02 -11.46
CA GLY A 114 -23.48 0.20 -12.08
C GLY A 114 -23.36 1.45 -11.20
N LYS A 115 -23.96 2.56 -11.69
CA LYS A 115 -23.73 3.90 -11.14
C LYS A 115 -24.24 4.11 -9.71
N LYS A 116 -25.36 3.48 -9.33
CA LYS A 116 -25.96 3.67 -7.99
C LYS A 116 -25.10 3.06 -6.89
N ALA A 117 -24.72 1.79 -7.06
CA ALA A 117 -23.82 1.10 -6.14
C ALA A 117 -22.45 1.79 -6.07
N HIS A 118 -21.90 2.20 -7.22
CA HIS A 118 -20.63 2.91 -7.25
C HIS A 118 -20.65 4.19 -6.40
N LYS A 119 -21.66 5.05 -6.54
CA LYS A 119 -21.77 6.27 -5.72
C LYS A 119 -21.81 5.98 -4.22
N LEU A 120 -22.55 4.94 -3.81
CA LEU A 120 -22.62 4.53 -2.40
C LEU A 120 -21.25 4.06 -1.88
N PHE A 121 -20.57 3.20 -2.63
CA PHE A 121 -19.25 2.70 -2.25
C PHE A 121 -18.17 3.78 -2.31
N CYS A 122 -18.25 4.78 -3.20
CA CYS A 122 -17.39 5.96 -3.16
C CYS A 122 -17.54 6.71 -1.83
N VAL A 123 -18.75 6.86 -1.31
CA VAL A 123 -18.99 7.51 -0.01
C VAL A 123 -18.38 6.67 1.11
N PHE A 124 -18.60 5.36 1.13
CA PHE A 124 -18.00 4.48 2.15
C PHE A 124 -16.47 4.51 2.10
N ALA A 125 -15.86 4.43 0.92
CA ALA A 125 -14.42 4.53 0.76
C ALA A 125 -13.87 5.85 1.31
N LEU A 126 -14.48 6.98 0.93
CA LEU A 126 -14.05 8.30 1.40
C LEU A 126 -14.22 8.46 2.92
N VAL A 127 -15.29 7.92 3.51
CA VAL A 127 -15.50 7.92 4.96
C VAL A 127 -14.44 7.04 5.65
N THR A 128 -14.14 5.86 5.13
CA THR A 128 -13.08 4.99 5.68
C THR A 128 -11.72 5.67 5.62
N ASN A 129 -11.32 6.19 4.47
CA ASN A 129 -10.07 6.93 4.31
C ASN A 129 -10.02 8.17 5.23
N LEU A 130 -11.15 8.86 5.43
CA LEU A 130 -11.24 9.96 6.39
C LEU A 130 -11.03 9.47 7.84
N VAL A 131 -11.65 8.37 8.26
CA VAL A 131 -11.46 7.79 9.60
C VAL A 131 -9.99 7.41 9.84
N ILE A 132 -9.35 6.78 8.86
CA ILE A 132 -7.93 6.40 8.94
C ILE A 132 -7.05 7.65 9.04
N MET A 133 -7.30 8.64 8.19
CA MET A 133 -6.60 9.93 8.25
C MET A 133 -6.71 10.57 9.64
N ILE A 134 -7.87 10.50 10.27
CA ILE A 134 -8.10 11.05 11.60
C ILE A 134 -7.31 10.27 12.66
N GLY A 135 -7.30 8.95 12.58
CA GLY A 135 -6.45 8.11 13.43
C GLY A 135 -4.96 8.45 13.30
N LEU A 136 -4.48 8.70 12.07
CA LEU A 136 -3.10 9.12 11.82
C LEU A 136 -2.79 10.50 12.40
N LEU A 137 -3.72 11.45 12.33
CA LEU A 137 -3.53 12.79 12.92
C LEU A 137 -3.49 12.74 14.45
N LEU A 138 -4.35 11.94 15.08
CA LEU A 138 -4.35 11.75 16.53
C LEU A 138 -3.07 11.05 17.00
N ALA A 139 -2.69 9.94 16.35
CA ALA A 139 -1.45 9.23 16.66
C ALA A 139 -0.21 10.10 16.41
N GLY A 140 -0.25 10.93 15.36
CA GLY A 140 0.83 11.85 15.04
C GLY A 140 0.97 12.99 16.03
N ARG A 141 -0.15 13.58 16.47
CA ARG A 141 -0.18 14.54 17.58
C ARG A 141 0.42 13.92 18.85
N ALA A 142 -0.05 12.75 19.25
CA ALA A 142 0.44 12.06 20.44
C ALA A 142 1.94 11.76 20.34
N THR A 143 2.41 11.30 19.18
CA THR A 143 3.84 11.05 18.94
C THR A 143 4.68 12.31 19.07
N ILE A 144 4.26 13.42 18.47
CA ILE A 144 5.00 14.69 18.52
C ILE A 144 4.97 15.27 19.94
N GLN A 145 3.79 15.37 20.55
CA GLN A 145 3.60 15.94 21.90
C GLN A 145 4.21 15.09 23.01
N SER A 146 4.38 13.78 22.81
CA SER A 146 5.07 12.91 23.77
C SER A 146 6.52 13.35 24.03
N LEU A 147 7.14 14.06 23.08
CA LEU A 147 8.55 14.46 23.11
C LEU A 147 8.76 15.97 23.06
N THR A 148 7.80 16.70 22.51
CA THR A 148 7.75 18.16 22.54
C THR A 148 6.48 18.61 23.25
N ARG A 149 6.51 18.62 24.58
CA ARG A 149 5.34 18.96 25.42
C ARG A 149 4.74 20.35 25.13
N ASP A 150 5.55 21.28 24.63
CA ASP A 150 5.13 22.65 24.31
C ASP A 150 4.74 22.86 22.83
N ALA A 151 4.69 21.78 22.02
CA ALA A 151 4.31 21.89 20.62
C ALA A 151 2.80 22.16 20.51
N SER A 152 2.46 23.32 19.92
CA SER A 152 1.07 23.67 19.65
C SER A 152 0.43 22.69 18.65
N ASP A 153 -0.89 22.55 18.76
CA ASP A 153 -1.69 21.68 17.91
C ASP A 153 -1.58 22.10 16.43
N GLU A 154 -1.53 23.41 16.16
CA GLU A 154 -1.33 23.98 14.82
C GLU A 154 0.03 23.60 14.24
N PHE A 155 1.08 23.65 15.06
CA PHE A 155 2.43 23.27 14.65
C PHE A 155 2.50 21.79 14.27
N CYS A 156 1.89 20.92 15.09
CA CYS A 156 1.82 19.48 14.80
C CYS A 156 1.13 19.20 13.47
N LEU A 157 0.00 19.87 13.19
CA LEU A 157 -0.74 19.74 11.93
C LEU A 157 0.05 20.24 10.74
N PHE A 158 0.75 21.37 10.87
CA PHE A 158 1.59 21.90 9.80
C PHE A 158 2.72 20.94 9.43
N VAL A 159 3.39 20.36 10.44
CA VAL A 159 4.42 19.34 10.22
C VAL A 159 3.84 18.11 9.53
N MET A 160 2.69 17.59 9.97
CA MET A 160 2.06 16.43 9.35
C MET A 160 1.62 16.70 7.92
N ALA A 161 1.04 17.87 7.63
CA ALA A 161 0.66 18.26 6.27
C ALA A 161 1.88 18.30 5.33
N ILE A 162 3.03 18.83 5.81
CA ILE A 162 4.29 18.79 5.05
C ILE A 162 4.74 17.35 4.83
N LEU A 163 4.75 16.51 5.88
CA LEU A 163 5.20 15.12 5.78
C LEU A 163 4.36 14.35 4.74
N PHE A 164 3.02 14.47 4.79
CA PHE A 164 2.12 13.73 3.91
C PHE A 164 2.15 14.25 2.46
N GLY A 165 2.34 15.57 2.29
CA GLY A 165 2.37 16.22 0.97
C GLY A 165 3.73 16.20 0.26
N SER A 166 4.84 16.07 1.00
CA SER A 166 6.21 16.32 0.53
C SER A 166 6.57 15.60 -0.78
N TYR A 167 6.57 14.27 -0.78
CA TYR A 167 6.96 13.47 -1.96
C TYR A 167 5.77 13.03 -2.83
N SER A 168 4.56 13.05 -2.28
CA SER A 168 3.30 12.72 -2.98
C SER A 168 3.08 13.60 -4.21
N LEU A 169 3.45 14.89 -4.11
CA LEU A 169 3.33 15.87 -5.19
C LEU A 169 4.36 15.68 -6.31
N ILE A 170 5.58 15.27 -5.96
CA ILE A 170 6.73 15.26 -6.88
C ILE A 170 6.84 13.96 -7.66
N GLY A 171 6.52 12.83 -7.02
CA GLY A 171 6.92 11.51 -7.53
C GLY A 171 5.79 10.52 -7.82
N GLY A 172 4.58 10.79 -7.33
CA GLY A 172 3.49 9.82 -7.37
C GLY A 172 3.83 8.50 -6.67
N ILE A 173 3.13 7.44 -7.07
CA ILE A 173 3.20 6.12 -6.41
C ILE A 173 4.53 5.42 -6.65
N GLY A 174 5.13 5.54 -7.84
CA GLY A 174 6.45 4.97 -8.11
C GLY A 174 7.51 5.45 -7.12
N THR A 175 7.58 6.75 -6.85
CA THR A 175 8.47 7.32 -5.84
C THR A 175 8.12 6.88 -4.42
N THR A 176 6.82 6.73 -4.11
CA THR A 176 6.35 6.27 -2.80
C THR A 176 7.00 4.93 -2.43
N PHE A 177 7.17 4.01 -3.39
CA PHE A 177 7.84 2.73 -3.13
C PHE A 177 9.27 2.90 -2.58
N TYR A 178 10.07 3.80 -3.18
CA TYR A 178 11.46 4.02 -2.76
C TYR A 178 11.54 4.78 -1.43
N VAL A 179 10.69 5.80 -1.22
CA VAL A 179 10.66 6.52 0.05
C VAL A 179 10.25 5.58 1.19
N SER A 180 9.21 4.76 0.99
CA SER A 180 8.81 3.73 1.96
C SER A 180 9.93 2.72 2.24
N TYR A 181 10.78 2.38 1.26
CA TYR A 181 11.96 1.55 1.49
C TYR A 181 12.96 2.21 2.46
N PHE A 182 13.34 3.45 2.23
CA PHE A 182 14.28 4.15 3.12
C PHE A 182 13.69 4.34 4.52
N ASN A 183 12.40 4.64 4.61
CA ASN A 183 11.67 4.73 5.88
C ASN A 183 11.73 3.41 6.64
N ALA A 184 11.43 2.28 5.98
CA ALA A 184 11.49 0.96 6.58
C ALA A 184 12.92 0.57 7.00
N CYS A 185 13.93 0.83 6.18
CA CYS A 185 15.34 0.59 6.54
C CYS A 185 15.72 1.32 7.83
N LEU A 186 15.34 2.60 7.93
CA LEU A 186 15.62 3.39 9.11
C LEU A 186 14.90 2.80 10.34
N VAL A 187 13.63 2.43 10.22
CA VAL A 187 12.87 1.78 11.31
C VAL A 187 13.57 0.50 11.79
N PHE A 188 14.00 -0.38 10.89
CA PHE A 188 14.68 -1.62 11.27
C PHE A 188 16.05 -1.40 11.92
N ILE A 189 16.82 -0.39 11.47
CA ILE A 189 18.07 0.01 12.12
C ILE A 189 17.78 0.46 13.56
N LEU A 190 16.74 1.27 13.76
CA LEU A 190 16.38 1.76 15.10
C LEU A 190 15.83 0.65 16.00
N LEU A 191 15.10 -0.32 15.47
CA LEU A 191 14.68 -1.51 16.24
C LEU A 191 15.87 -2.29 16.77
N ILE A 192 16.92 -2.49 15.95
CA ILE A 192 18.15 -3.17 16.38
C ILE A 192 18.85 -2.38 17.48
N VAL A 193 18.88 -1.04 17.39
CA VAL A 193 19.43 -0.19 18.46
C VAL A 193 18.69 -0.41 19.78
N PHE A 194 17.35 -0.44 19.77
CA PHE A 194 16.56 -0.72 20.97
C PHE A 194 16.84 -2.10 21.55
N VAL A 195 16.91 -3.14 20.71
CA VAL A 195 17.24 -4.51 21.13
C VAL A 195 18.59 -4.54 21.85
N ILE A 196 19.64 -3.97 21.24
CA ILE A 196 20.99 -3.98 21.81
C ILE A 196 21.02 -3.19 23.13
N LYS A 197 20.43 -2.00 23.14
CA LYS A 197 20.54 -1.08 24.28
C LYS A 197 19.68 -1.46 25.48
N ILE A 198 18.54 -2.13 25.26
CA ILE A 198 17.63 -2.54 26.34
C ILE A 198 17.94 -3.97 26.82
N LEU A 199 18.26 -4.89 25.92
CA LEU A 199 18.34 -6.32 26.25
C LEU A 199 19.76 -6.87 26.37
N HIS A 200 20.78 -6.18 25.82
CA HIS A 200 22.16 -6.66 25.76
C HIS A 200 23.20 -5.65 26.26
N ASN A 201 22.76 -4.59 26.94
CA ASN A 201 23.66 -3.59 27.49
C ASN A 201 24.07 -3.96 28.92
N SER A 202 25.17 -4.70 29.07
CA SER A 202 25.66 -5.15 30.38
C SER A 202 26.08 -4.00 31.32
N ASP A 203 26.39 -2.83 30.75
CA ASP A 203 26.72 -1.60 31.47
C ASP A 203 25.47 -0.73 31.74
N SER A 204 24.26 -1.29 31.68
CA SER A 204 23.06 -0.52 31.99
C SER A 204 23.06 -0.07 33.44
N GLU A 205 22.71 1.20 33.66
CA GLU A 205 22.54 1.78 35.00
C GLU A 205 21.44 1.06 35.81
N TYR A 206 20.48 0.46 35.12
CA TYR A 206 19.35 -0.25 35.71
C TYR A 206 19.66 -1.73 35.94
N ALA A 207 19.41 -2.22 37.16
CA ALA A 207 19.68 -3.61 37.53
C ALA A 207 18.68 -4.60 36.92
N SER A 208 17.46 -4.15 36.64
CA SER A 208 16.36 -5.00 36.12
C SER A 208 16.39 -5.21 34.59
N ILE A 209 17.16 -4.43 33.84
CA ILE A 209 17.31 -4.56 32.37
C ILE A 209 18.79 -4.80 31.99
N GLY A 210 19.11 -4.80 30.69
CA GLY A 210 20.48 -5.05 30.19
C GLY A 210 20.85 -6.53 30.02
N ASP A 211 20.12 -7.43 30.68
CA ASP A 211 20.17 -8.88 30.47
C ASP A 211 18.77 -9.51 30.56
N ILE A 212 18.48 -10.45 29.66
CA ILE A 212 17.15 -11.09 29.55
C ILE A 212 16.78 -11.84 30.85
N SER A 213 17.76 -12.42 31.56
CA SER A 213 17.55 -13.15 32.82
C SER A 213 17.15 -12.20 33.95
N ARG A 214 17.79 -11.03 34.03
CA ARG A 214 17.47 -9.99 35.03
C ARG A 214 16.07 -9.43 34.80
N MET A 215 15.72 -9.20 33.53
CA MET A 215 14.38 -8.77 33.13
C MET A 215 13.32 -9.82 33.50
N TYR A 216 13.58 -11.10 33.20
CA TYR A 216 12.68 -12.19 33.60
C TYR A 216 12.45 -12.23 35.11
N LYS A 217 13.52 -12.18 35.91
CA LYS A 217 13.42 -12.24 37.38
C LYS A 217 12.58 -11.09 37.92
N SER A 218 12.81 -9.88 37.43
CA SER A 218 12.06 -8.70 37.84
C SER A 218 10.57 -8.83 37.52
N ILE A 219 10.23 -9.27 36.30
CA ILE A 219 8.84 -9.41 35.86
C ILE A 219 8.14 -10.58 36.57
N SER A 220 8.86 -11.66 36.89
CA SER A 220 8.28 -12.82 37.59
C SER A 220 7.83 -12.53 39.01
N CYS A 221 8.31 -11.44 39.61
CA CYS A 221 7.94 -10.98 40.95
C CYS A 221 6.70 -10.07 40.96
N VAL A 222 6.15 -9.71 39.79
CA VAL A 222 5.00 -8.78 39.69
C VAL A 222 3.74 -9.56 39.36
N GLU A 223 2.67 -9.28 40.12
CA GLU A 223 1.32 -9.74 39.79
C GLU A 223 0.78 -8.98 38.58
N GLY A 224 0.47 -9.72 37.52
CA GLY A 224 -0.20 -9.26 36.33
C GLY A 224 -1.72 -9.37 36.41
N PRO A 225 -2.40 -9.23 35.26
CA PRO A 225 -3.87 -9.13 35.20
C PRO A 225 -4.59 -10.33 35.79
N VAL A 226 -5.78 -10.09 36.36
CA VAL A 226 -6.61 -11.12 37.00
C VAL A 226 -6.98 -12.25 36.04
N GLU A 227 -7.22 -11.93 34.76
CA GLU A 227 -7.60 -12.91 33.73
C GLU A 227 -6.43 -13.71 33.14
N ASN A 228 -5.18 -13.36 33.48
CA ASN A 228 -4.02 -14.12 33.04
C ASN A 228 -3.84 -15.35 33.94
N ALA A 229 -3.44 -16.48 33.34
CA ALA A 229 -3.11 -17.67 34.12
C ALA A 229 -2.05 -17.36 35.19
N ASN A 230 -2.35 -17.71 36.44
CA ASN A 230 -1.54 -17.42 37.63
C ASN A 230 -1.20 -15.93 37.82
N HIS A 231 -2.02 -15.02 37.30
CA HIS A 231 -1.77 -13.57 37.38
C HIS A 231 -0.37 -13.22 36.87
N SER A 232 0.09 -13.84 35.79
CA SER A 232 1.44 -13.64 35.28
C SER A 232 1.45 -12.80 33.99
N TYR A 233 2.43 -11.92 33.84
CA TYR A 233 2.74 -11.26 32.57
C TYR A 233 3.44 -12.18 31.56
N LEU A 234 3.91 -13.36 32.01
CA LEU A 234 4.73 -14.30 31.24
C LEU A 234 3.93 -15.52 30.76
N THR A 235 2.63 -15.34 30.51
CA THR A 235 1.74 -16.39 30.01
C THR A 235 1.13 -16.02 28.66
N PHE A 236 0.90 -17.02 27.82
CA PHE A 236 0.07 -16.91 26.62
C PHE A 236 -1.40 -17.24 26.88
N ARG A 237 -1.73 -17.77 28.07
CA ARG A 237 -3.09 -18.08 28.49
C ARG A 237 -3.76 -16.85 29.10
N SER A 238 -4.20 -15.95 28.22
CA SER A 238 -4.92 -14.73 28.57
C SER A 238 -6.20 -14.63 27.76
N GLY A 239 -7.35 -14.64 28.44
CA GLY A 239 -8.67 -14.50 27.82
C GLY A 239 -8.82 -13.15 27.11
N VAL A 240 -8.49 -12.05 27.82
CA VAL A 240 -8.50 -10.68 27.28
C VAL A 240 -7.62 -10.55 26.04
N ALA A 241 -6.38 -11.07 26.08
CA ALA A 241 -5.48 -10.95 24.94
C ALA A 241 -6.02 -11.65 23.69
N PHE A 242 -6.56 -12.88 23.85
CA PHE A 242 -7.17 -13.60 22.74
C PHE A 242 -8.41 -12.88 22.20
N LEU A 243 -9.29 -12.40 23.09
CA LEU A 243 -10.48 -11.64 22.73
C LEU A 243 -10.11 -10.40 21.93
N TYR A 244 -9.11 -9.65 22.38
CA TYR A 244 -8.59 -8.47 21.69
C TYR A 244 -8.10 -8.82 20.28
N GLY A 245 -7.38 -9.93 20.11
CA GLY A 245 -6.98 -10.43 18.79
C GLY A 245 -8.15 -10.73 17.86
N VAL A 246 -9.25 -11.29 18.38
CA VAL A 246 -10.47 -11.56 17.59
C VAL A 246 -11.16 -10.26 17.18
N ILE A 247 -11.27 -9.29 18.08
CA ILE A 247 -11.81 -7.95 17.77
C ILE A 247 -10.98 -7.32 16.65
N GLU A 248 -9.66 -7.38 16.79
CA GLU A 248 -8.73 -6.79 15.84
C GLU A 248 -8.85 -7.40 14.44
N VAL A 249 -9.17 -8.69 14.29
CA VAL A 249 -9.44 -9.30 12.97
C VAL A 249 -10.55 -8.54 12.23
N PHE A 250 -11.66 -8.23 12.91
CA PHE A 250 -12.82 -7.58 12.29
C PHE A 250 -12.59 -6.09 12.05
N VAL A 251 -11.96 -5.41 13.00
CA VAL A 251 -11.60 -3.99 12.85
C VAL A 251 -10.61 -3.82 11.70
N SER A 252 -9.54 -4.62 11.69
CA SER A 252 -8.53 -4.61 10.64
C SER A 252 -9.08 -5.02 9.27
N SER A 253 -10.08 -5.92 9.21
CA SER A 253 -10.78 -6.24 7.95
C SER A 253 -11.45 -5.02 7.34
N ALA A 254 -12.19 -4.25 8.15
CA ALA A 254 -12.91 -3.07 7.69
C ALA A 254 -11.95 -1.97 7.21
N VAL A 255 -10.88 -1.73 7.98
CA VAL A 255 -9.83 -0.79 7.62
C VAL A 255 -9.12 -1.23 6.35
N THR A 256 -8.69 -2.49 6.25
CA THR A 256 -7.84 -2.95 5.14
C THR A 256 -8.59 -3.09 3.81
N TYR A 257 -9.83 -3.57 3.82
CA TYR A 257 -10.55 -3.88 2.58
C TYR A 257 -11.38 -2.73 2.02
N CYS A 258 -11.80 -1.78 2.85
CA CYS A 258 -12.54 -0.59 2.40
C CYS A 258 -11.63 0.61 2.09
N ASP A 259 -10.39 0.59 2.58
CA ASP A 259 -9.40 1.63 2.34
C ASP A 259 -8.78 1.53 0.94
N GLN A 260 -8.89 2.60 0.16
CA GLN A 260 -8.25 2.65 -1.15
C GLN A 260 -6.71 2.70 -1.08
N ALA A 261 -6.07 3.22 -0.03
CA ALA A 261 -4.60 3.25 0.11
C ALA A 261 -4.04 1.82 0.16
N SER A 262 -4.69 0.96 0.93
CA SER A 262 -4.46 -0.47 1.00
C SER A 262 -4.57 -1.18 -0.36
N TRP A 263 -5.54 -0.83 -1.20
CA TRP A 263 -5.64 -1.40 -2.55
C TRP A 263 -4.56 -0.87 -3.49
N GLN A 264 -4.18 0.40 -3.33
CA GLN A 264 -3.42 1.13 -4.33
C GLN A 264 -1.98 0.63 -4.52
N SER A 265 -1.24 0.33 -3.45
CA SER A 265 0.08 -0.30 -3.56
C SER A 265 0.03 -1.72 -4.12
N ARG A 266 -1.09 -2.41 -3.86
CA ARG A 266 -1.29 -3.81 -4.26
C ARG A 266 -1.76 -3.93 -5.71
N ILE A 267 -2.44 -2.91 -6.25
CA ILE A 267 -2.75 -2.77 -7.67
C ILE A 267 -1.47 -2.50 -8.48
N ALA A 268 -0.44 -1.89 -7.89
CA ALA A 268 0.85 -1.62 -8.56
C ALA A 268 1.79 -2.84 -8.73
N ALA A 269 1.61 -3.91 -7.96
CA ALA A 269 2.52 -5.07 -7.99
C ALA A 269 2.12 -6.15 -9.01
N LYS A 270 3.05 -6.73 -9.78
CA LYS A 270 2.73 -7.85 -10.72
C LYS A 270 2.04 -9.03 -10.00
N PRO A 271 1.16 -9.84 -10.63
CA PRO A 271 0.38 -10.86 -9.92
C PRO A 271 1.22 -11.88 -9.15
N VAL A 272 2.24 -12.49 -9.77
CA VAL A 272 3.08 -13.52 -9.11
C VAL A 272 4.02 -12.88 -8.09
N GLN A 273 4.70 -11.79 -8.47
CA GLN A 273 5.64 -11.09 -7.59
C GLN A 273 4.92 -10.44 -6.40
N GLY A 274 3.71 -9.95 -6.64
CA GLY A 274 2.83 -9.35 -5.65
C GLY A 274 2.44 -10.34 -4.57
N VAL A 275 2.05 -11.58 -4.91
CA VAL A 275 1.70 -12.60 -3.90
C VAL A 275 2.84 -12.81 -2.90
N TRP A 276 4.04 -13.09 -3.41
CA TRP A 276 5.21 -13.29 -2.55
C TRP A 276 5.59 -12.02 -1.80
N GLY A 277 5.50 -10.86 -2.46
CA GLY A 277 5.74 -9.56 -1.83
C GLY A 277 4.79 -9.29 -0.66
N PHE A 278 3.50 -9.57 -0.82
CA PHE A 278 2.48 -9.36 0.21
C PHE A 278 2.61 -10.35 1.38
N LEU A 279 2.94 -11.62 1.11
CA LEU A 279 3.23 -12.59 2.17
C LEU A 279 4.47 -12.16 2.96
N LEU A 280 5.54 -11.75 2.26
CA LEU A 280 6.76 -11.25 2.89
C LEU A 280 6.49 -9.96 3.70
N ALA A 281 5.61 -9.09 3.21
CA ALA A 281 5.21 -7.89 3.93
C ALA A 281 4.61 -8.20 5.32
N GLY A 282 3.80 -9.26 5.44
CA GLY A 282 3.25 -9.69 6.74
C GLY A 282 4.34 -10.14 7.72
N PHE A 283 5.35 -10.88 7.25
CA PHE A 283 6.48 -11.31 8.08
C PHE A 283 7.39 -10.14 8.49
N ILE A 284 7.61 -9.17 7.58
CA ILE A 284 8.34 -7.94 7.87
C ILE A 284 7.57 -7.13 8.92
N TRP A 285 6.27 -6.89 8.70
CA TRP A 285 5.44 -6.08 9.58
C TRP A 285 5.42 -6.65 11.00
N PHE A 286 5.24 -7.97 11.19
CA PHE A 286 5.25 -8.61 12.52
C PHE A 286 6.48 -8.28 13.37
N SER A 287 7.65 -8.15 12.73
CA SER A 287 8.92 -7.88 13.41
C SER A 287 8.88 -6.59 14.23
N ILE A 288 8.11 -5.60 13.79
CA ILE A 288 8.08 -4.27 14.40
C ILE A 288 7.33 -4.31 15.75
N PRO A 289 6.01 -4.63 15.81
CA PRO A 289 5.28 -4.68 17.06
C PRO A 289 5.84 -5.76 18.01
N SER A 290 6.29 -6.93 17.49
CA SER A 290 6.86 -7.98 18.35
C SER A 290 8.14 -7.55 19.05
N THR A 291 9.00 -6.80 18.35
CA THR A 291 10.26 -6.32 18.91
C THR A 291 10.02 -5.19 19.90
N MET A 292 9.15 -4.22 19.57
CA MET A 292 8.79 -3.15 20.52
C MET A 292 8.15 -3.70 21.79
N ALA A 293 7.23 -4.67 21.64
CA ALA A 293 6.62 -5.36 22.77
C ALA A 293 7.63 -6.04 23.69
N THR A 294 8.58 -6.79 23.13
CA THR A 294 9.58 -7.57 23.90
C THR A 294 10.76 -6.72 24.41
N THR A 295 10.91 -5.49 23.91
CA THR A 295 11.93 -4.54 24.36
C THR A 295 11.32 -3.50 25.28
N THR A 296 10.67 -2.46 24.75
CA THR A 296 10.16 -1.32 25.54
C THR A 296 9.02 -1.72 26.46
N GLY A 297 8.08 -2.55 25.99
CA GLY A 297 6.95 -3.02 26.80
C GLY A 297 7.39 -3.84 28.01
N MET A 298 8.26 -4.84 27.82
CA MET A 298 8.77 -5.66 28.92
C MET A 298 9.71 -4.88 29.84
N ALA A 299 10.55 -4.00 29.30
CA ALA A 299 11.41 -3.14 30.09
C ALA A 299 10.62 -2.20 31.01
N TYR A 300 9.45 -1.70 30.57
CA TYR A 300 8.58 -0.90 31.43
C TYR A 300 8.08 -1.67 32.64
N ILE A 301 7.65 -2.91 32.46
CA ILE A 301 7.21 -3.77 33.57
C ILE A 301 8.39 -4.05 34.52
N ALA A 302 9.56 -4.40 33.98
CA ALA A 302 10.75 -4.69 34.78
C ALA A 302 11.21 -3.49 35.62
N LEU A 303 11.27 -2.29 35.01
CA LEU A 303 11.65 -1.07 35.73
C LEU A 303 10.57 -0.66 36.75
N SER A 304 9.28 -0.84 36.42
CA SER A 304 8.19 -0.54 37.36
C SER A 304 8.21 -1.46 38.57
N ALA A 305 8.64 -2.72 38.38
CA ALA A 305 8.85 -3.68 39.47
C ALA A 305 9.92 -3.20 40.46
N GLU A 306 11.06 -2.72 39.93
CA GLU A 306 12.16 -2.20 40.73
C GLU A 306 11.78 -0.91 41.48
N ASN A 307 10.94 -0.08 40.85
CA ASN A 307 10.45 1.17 41.44
C ASN A 307 9.39 0.97 42.54
N GLY A 308 8.77 -0.21 42.61
CA GLY A 308 7.66 -0.52 43.51
C GLY A 308 6.30 0.06 43.08
N THR A 309 6.26 0.97 42.10
CA THR A 309 5.03 1.51 41.50
C THR A 309 5.22 1.78 40.01
N HIS A 310 4.12 1.82 39.26
CA HIS A 310 4.11 2.28 37.87
C HIS A 310 4.64 3.72 37.74
N TYR A 311 5.40 3.96 36.67
CA TYR A 311 5.91 5.30 36.33
C TYR A 311 4.87 6.20 35.66
N LEU A 312 3.87 5.59 35.02
CA LEU A 312 2.80 6.27 34.31
C LEU A 312 1.47 5.99 34.99
N SER A 313 0.56 6.98 34.94
CA SER A 313 -0.84 6.75 35.30
C SER A 313 -1.52 5.82 34.29
N ALA A 314 -2.65 5.22 34.66
CA ALA A 314 -3.42 4.38 33.75
C ALA A 314 -3.80 5.12 32.44
N GLY A 315 -4.19 6.39 32.53
CA GLY A 315 -4.48 7.21 31.35
C GLY A 315 -3.27 7.43 30.44
N GLN A 316 -2.08 7.67 31.03
CA GLN A 316 -0.84 7.83 30.27
C GLN A 316 -0.36 6.54 29.60
N ILE A 317 -0.64 5.38 30.21
CA ILE A 317 -0.40 4.07 29.58
C ILE A 317 -1.33 3.89 28.37
N ASP A 318 -2.59 4.31 28.50
CA ASP A 318 -3.60 4.23 27.44
C ASP A 318 -3.31 5.18 26.28
N GLU A 319 -2.66 6.32 26.55
CA GLU A 319 -2.15 7.25 25.55
C GLU A 319 -0.92 6.71 24.78
N GLY A 320 -0.34 5.58 25.19
CA GLY A 320 0.81 4.98 24.50
C GLY A 320 2.18 5.51 24.94
N LEU A 321 2.28 6.21 26.08
CA LEU A 321 3.51 6.87 26.53
C LEU A 321 4.58 5.90 27.06
N VAL A 322 4.28 4.61 27.14
CA VAL A 322 5.21 3.55 27.61
C VAL A 322 6.50 3.53 26.78
N THR A 323 6.38 3.45 25.46
CA THR A 323 7.55 3.37 24.57
C THR A 323 8.43 4.64 24.63
N PRO A 324 7.87 5.86 24.48
CA PRO A 324 8.65 7.10 24.62
C PRO A 324 9.36 7.20 25.97
N LEU A 325 8.68 6.88 27.07
CA LEU A 325 9.26 6.92 28.42
C LEU A 325 10.49 6.02 28.53
N ILE A 326 10.38 4.76 28.08
CA ILE A 326 11.48 3.80 28.19
C ILE A 326 12.65 4.19 27.29
N ALA A 327 12.36 4.67 26.08
CA ALA A 327 13.39 5.15 25.19
C ALA A 327 14.18 6.31 25.83
N GLU A 328 13.50 7.31 26.40
CA GLU A 328 14.16 8.43 27.07
C GLU A 328 14.91 7.99 28.33
N LYS A 329 14.35 7.07 29.11
CA LYS A 329 14.95 6.58 30.34
C LYS A 329 16.23 5.78 30.12
N VAL A 330 16.32 5.01 29.04
CA VAL A 330 17.48 4.15 28.72
C VAL A 330 18.54 4.89 27.88
N LEU A 331 18.12 5.78 26.98
CA LEU A 331 19.01 6.43 26.00
C LEU A 331 19.11 7.95 26.16
N GLY A 332 18.50 8.52 27.21
CA GLY A 332 18.38 9.96 27.40
C GLY A 332 17.58 10.63 26.28
N SER A 333 17.84 11.91 26.03
CA SER A 333 17.19 12.68 24.96
C SER A 333 17.37 12.05 23.57
N SER A 334 18.44 11.27 23.37
CA SER A 334 18.66 10.55 22.12
C SER A 334 17.58 9.50 21.87
N GLY A 335 17.12 8.78 22.90
CA GLY A 335 16.07 7.77 22.78
C GLY A 335 14.73 8.37 22.34
N GLY A 336 14.39 9.52 22.91
CA GLY A 336 13.23 10.28 22.48
C GLY A 336 13.30 10.66 21.00
N ILE A 337 14.45 11.19 20.56
CA ILE A 337 14.69 11.52 19.14
C ILE A 337 14.53 10.28 18.23
N LEU A 338 14.96 9.09 18.66
CA LEU A 338 14.78 7.85 17.90
C LEU A 338 13.30 7.48 17.74
N ILE A 339 12.50 7.55 18.81
CA ILE A 339 11.06 7.27 18.73
C ILE A 339 10.34 8.29 17.85
N LEU A 340 10.65 9.59 17.99
CA LEU A 340 10.10 10.62 17.10
C LEU A 340 10.43 10.35 15.64
N THR A 341 11.66 9.89 15.39
CA THR A 341 12.10 9.54 14.04
C THR A 341 11.32 8.36 13.49
N MET A 342 11.18 7.26 14.24
CA MET A 342 10.40 6.09 13.81
C MET A 342 8.93 6.46 13.56
N GLY A 343 8.31 7.20 14.48
CA GLY A 343 6.93 7.66 14.34
C GLY A 343 6.74 8.60 13.15
N ALA A 344 7.68 9.51 12.90
CA ALA A 344 7.65 10.38 11.72
C ALA A 344 7.78 9.60 10.41
N MET A 345 8.61 8.56 10.34
CA MET A 345 8.72 7.70 9.17
C MET A 345 7.42 6.94 8.90
N ALA A 346 6.79 6.42 9.94
CA ALA A 346 5.48 5.75 9.86
C ALA A 346 4.41 6.73 9.37
N LEU A 347 4.26 7.89 10.02
CA LEU A 347 3.35 8.97 9.62
C LEU A 347 3.51 9.38 8.16
N MET A 348 4.76 9.57 7.73
CA MET A 348 5.06 10.04 6.39
C MET A 348 4.71 9.00 5.32
N SER A 349 4.88 7.71 5.61
CA SER A 349 4.55 6.61 4.67
C SER A 349 3.04 6.36 4.58
N THR A 350 2.35 6.34 5.72
CA THR A 350 0.91 6.07 5.79
C THR A 350 0.10 7.27 5.30
N GLY A 351 0.40 8.48 5.79
CA GLY A 351 -0.35 9.70 5.46
C GLY A 351 -0.26 10.09 3.99
N SER A 352 0.89 9.89 3.34
CA SER A 352 0.99 10.06 1.88
C SER A 352 0.14 9.05 1.11
N GLY A 353 0.03 7.82 1.60
CA GLY A 353 -0.79 6.76 0.99
C GLY A 353 -2.26 7.15 0.99
N GLU A 354 -2.75 7.66 2.12
CA GLU A 354 -4.11 8.16 2.28
C GLU A 354 -4.41 9.38 1.39
N VAL A 355 -3.50 10.36 1.34
CA VAL A 355 -3.63 11.52 0.44
C VAL A 355 -3.74 11.05 -1.02
N MET A 356 -2.92 10.07 -1.42
CA MET A 356 -2.96 9.49 -2.77
C MET A 356 -4.24 8.69 -3.02
N ALA A 357 -4.75 7.98 -2.01
CA ALA A 357 -5.98 7.20 -2.08
C ALA A 357 -7.20 8.10 -2.31
N ILE A 358 -7.40 9.10 -1.44
CA ILE A 358 -8.48 10.09 -1.56
C ILE A 358 -8.39 10.80 -2.91
N SER A 359 -7.19 11.23 -3.31
CA SER A 359 -6.97 11.87 -4.61
C SER A 359 -7.32 10.95 -5.78
N SER A 360 -7.01 9.65 -5.69
CA SER A 360 -7.32 8.69 -6.75
C SER A 360 -8.83 8.45 -6.90
N ILE A 361 -9.56 8.38 -5.78
CA ILE A 361 -11.04 8.26 -5.79
C ILE A 361 -11.64 9.51 -6.44
N ILE A 362 -11.17 10.71 -6.06
CA ILE A 362 -11.67 11.96 -6.63
C ILE A 362 -11.39 12.02 -8.13
N VAL A 363 -10.19 11.66 -8.57
CA VAL A 363 -9.79 11.75 -9.98
C VAL A 363 -10.50 10.69 -10.84
N TYR A 364 -10.39 9.41 -10.50
CA TYR A 364 -10.89 8.30 -11.35
C TYR A 364 -12.38 8.05 -11.18
N ASP A 365 -12.87 8.00 -9.93
CA ASP A 365 -14.23 7.53 -9.63
C ASP A 365 -15.26 8.66 -9.61
N ILE A 366 -14.84 9.89 -9.30
CA ILE A 366 -15.74 11.05 -9.27
C ILE A 366 -15.57 11.91 -10.53
N TYR A 367 -14.37 12.44 -10.73
CA TYR A 367 -14.13 13.47 -11.74
C TYR A 367 -14.17 12.91 -13.16
N GLN A 368 -13.37 11.88 -13.45
CA GLN A 368 -13.33 11.23 -14.77
C GLN A 368 -14.63 10.49 -15.10
N THR A 369 -15.34 9.96 -14.09
CA THR A 369 -16.55 9.15 -14.31
C THR A 369 -17.83 9.96 -14.37
N TYR A 370 -17.99 10.99 -13.53
CA TYR A 370 -19.27 11.72 -13.40
C TYR A 370 -19.21 13.21 -13.76
N ILE A 371 -18.14 13.92 -13.40
CA ILE A 371 -18.07 15.38 -13.58
C ILE A 371 -17.68 15.74 -15.02
N ARG A 372 -16.53 15.22 -15.47
CA ARG A 372 -15.96 15.53 -16.78
C ARG A 372 -15.44 14.27 -17.48
N PRO A 373 -16.34 13.34 -17.85
CA PRO A 373 -15.95 12.21 -18.70
C PRO A 373 -15.51 12.70 -20.09
N PHE A 374 -14.57 11.98 -20.71
CA PHE A 374 -14.09 12.31 -22.06
C PHE A 374 -15.24 12.42 -23.08
N ARG A 375 -16.23 11.53 -22.98
CA ARG A 375 -17.52 11.63 -23.69
C ARG A 375 -18.66 11.20 -22.76
N LYS A 376 -19.72 12.00 -22.67
CA LYS A 376 -20.80 11.84 -21.68
C LYS A 376 -21.75 10.65 -21.95
N GLU A 377 -21.96 10.30 -23.22
CA GLU A 377 -23.00 9.33 -23.64
C GLU A 377 -22.45 7.99 -24.17
N LEU A 378 -21.20 7.65 -23.87
CA LEU A 378 -20.64 6.35 -24.28
C LEU A 378 -21.28 5.19 -23.51
N LYS A 379 -21.75 4.18 -24.24
CA LYS A 379 -21.98 2.85 -23.67
C LYS A 379 -20.61 2.18 -23.50
N ARG A 380 -20.49 1.23 -22.57
CA ARG A 380 -19.21 0.53 -22.31
C ARG A 380 -18.68 -0.29 -23.48
N THR A 381 -19.60 -0.68 -24.36
CA THR A 381 -19.33 -1.37 -25.63
C THR A 381 -18.65 -0.47 -26.66
N ASP A 382 -18.68 0.84 -26.45
CA ASP A 382 -18.22 1.82 -27.42
C ASP A 382 -16.74 2.14 -27.16
N CYS A 383 -16.02 2.49 -28.23
CA CYS A 383 -14.65 2.92 -28.15
C CYS A 383 -14.57 4.31 -27.53
N VAL A 384 -13.75 4.48 -26.49
CA VAL A 384 -13.55 5.77 -25.83
C VAL A 384 -13.04 6.83 -26.80
N LEU A 385 -12.19 6.44 -27.78
CA LEU A 385 -11.58 7.36 -28.74
C LEU A 385 -12.57 7.86 -29.79
N CYS A 386 -13.22 6.95 -30.53
CA CYS A 386 -14.05 7.31 -31.69
C CYS A 386 -15.57 7.25 -31.43
N GLY A 387 -16.02 6.66 -30.33
CA GLY A 387 -17.43 6.48 -29.99
C GLY A 387 -18.18 5.39 -30.78
N LYS A 388 -17.50 4.68 -31.68
CA LYS A 388 -18.06 3.53 -32.41
C LYS A 388 -18.02 2.25 -31.59
N LEU A 389 -18.84 1.26 -31.94
CA LEU A 389 -18.89 -0.02 -31.25
C LEU A 389 -17.53 -0.73 -31.35
N LYS A 390 -16.99 -1.24 -30.25
CA LYS A 390 -15.73 -1.99 -30.28
C LYS A 390 -15.93 -3.27 -31.10
N LYS A 391 -15.01 -3.52 -32.05
CA LYS A 391 -15.01 -4.67 -32.97
C LYS A 391 -15.15 -6.05 -32.29
N GLN A 392 -14.88 -6.12 -30.99
CA GLN A 392 -14.75 -7.36 -30.21
C GLN A 392 -15.82 -7.51 -29.12
N THR A 393 -16.90 -6.72 -29.17
CA THR A 393 -18.06 -6.96 -28.31
C THR A 393 -18.82 -8.19 -28.80
N VAL A 394 -19.51 -8.92 -27.91
CA VAL A 394 -20.30 -10.09 -28.34
C VAL A 394 -21.37 -9.71 -29.37
N ALA A 395 -21.90 -8.49 -29.29
CA ALA A 395 -22.78 -7.90 -30.30
C ALA A 395 -22.13 -7.80 -31.70
N ALA A 396 -20.81 -7.58 -31.78
CA ALA A 396 -20.07 -7.54 -33.05
C ALA A 396 -19.82 -8.93 -33.66
N THR A 397 -19.89 -10.00 -32.86
CA THR A 397 -19.74 -11.40 -33.34
C THR A 397 -20.97 -11.89 -34.08
N TYR A 398 -22.14 -11.29 -33.82
CA TYR A 398 -23.42 -11.57 -34.48
C TYR A 398 -23.84 -10.46 -35.46
N ALA A 399 -22.96 -9.49 -35.72
CA ALA A 399 -23.23 -8.37 -36.62
C ALA A 399 -23.10 -8.82 -38.09
N ASN A 400 -24.06 -8.46 -38.93
CA ASN A 400 -24.05 -8.81 -40.36
C ASN A 400 -23.00 -7.97 -41.12
N ASP A 401 -22.66 -8.36 -42.36
CA ASP A 401 -21.64 -7.66 -43.16
C ASP A 401 -21.96 -6.17 -43.41
N GLN A 402 -23.22 -5.76 -43.32
CA GLN A 402 -23.67 -4.37 -43.40
C GLN A 402 -23.36 -3.53 -42.14
N ASP A 403 -23.10 -4.14 -40.99
CA ASP A 403 -22.84 -3.45 -39.71
C ASP A 403 -21.35 -3.08 -39.50
N ARG A 404 -20.48 -3.38 -40.47
CA ARG A 404 -19.03 -3.12 -40.36
C ARG A 404 -18.67 -1.64 -40.23
N GLU A 405 -19.52 -0.72 -40.72
CA GLU A 405 -19.33 0.73 -40.57
C GLU A 405 -19.49 1.23 -39.13
N ILE A 406 -20.26 0.50 -38.31
CA ILE A 406 -20.54 0.81 -36.91
C ILE A 406 -19.36 0.40 -36.02
N LEU A 407 -18.42 -0.40 -36.54
CA LEU A 407 -17.28 -0.92 -35.78
C LEU A 407 -16.11 0.08 -35.72
N CYS A 408 -15.46 0.12 -34.58
CA CYS A 408 -14.27 0.92 -34.31
C CYS A 408 -13.06 0.39 -35.10
N HIS A 409 -12.39 1.31 -35.81
CA HIS A 409 -11.15 1.07 -36.56
C HIS A 409 -9.93 1.78 -35.92
N CYS A 410 -10.02 2.18 -34.66
CA CYS A 410 -8.90 2.83 -33.97
C CYS A 410 -7.73 1.87 -33.79
N ARG A 411 -6.58 2.22 -34.40
CA ARG A 411 -5.31 1.52 -34.20
C ARG A 411 -4.71 1.80 -32.82
N SER A 412 -3.91 0.85 -32.32
CA SER A 412 -3.09 1.04 -31.12
C SER A 412 -2.15 2.23 -31.29
N VAL A 413 -1.92 2.98 -30.21
CA VAL A 413 -1.03 4.15 -30.18
C VAL A 413 0.37 3.83 -30.68
N ASN A 414 0.93 2.67 -30.30
CA ASN A 414 2.28 2.26 -30.70
C ASN A 414 2.45 2.04 -32.21
N LYS A 415 1.33 1.80 -32.91
CA LYS A 415 1.28 1.62 -34.37
C LYS A 415 0.81 2.88 -35.10
N CYS A 416 0.62 4.00 -34.39
CA CYS A 416 0.15 5.26 -34.97
C CYS A 416 1.33 6.20 -35.24
N HIS A 417 1.65 6.40 -36.52
CA HIS A 417 2.74 7.29 -36.96
C HIS A 417 2.58 8.73 -36.44
N ASN A 418 1.37 9.29 -36.56
CA ASN A 418 1.08 10.66 -36.11
C ASN A 418 1.29 10.82 -34.59
N CYS A 419 1.05 9.78 -33.79
CA CYS A 419 1.37 9.84 -32.36
C CYS A 419 2.86 9.87 -32.07
N LEU A 420 3.66 9.09 -32.82
CA LEU A 420 5.12 9.08 -32.69
C LEU A 420 5.70 10.46 -33.04
N GLU A 421 5.20 11.09 -34.09
CA GLU A 421 5.60 12.46 -34.46
C GLU A 421 5.20 13.50 -33.41
N ASP A 422 4.00 13.40 -32.83
CA ASP A 422 3.55 14.31 -31.77
C ASP A 422 4.46 14.23 -30.54
N ILE A 423 4.87 13.02 -30.15
CA ILE A 423 5.79 12.77 -29.04
C ILE A 423 7.16 13.42 -29.36
N GLN A 424 7.71 13.16 -30.54
CA GLN A 424 8.99 13.74 -30.97
C GLN A 424 8.95 15.27 -31.01
N ARG A 425 7.86 15.86 -31.48
CA ARG A 425 7.65 17.32 -31.49
C ARG A 425 7.65 17.92 -30.09
N ARG A 426 6.99 17.27 -29.13
CA ARG A 426 6.94 17.69 -27.72
C ARG A 426 8.25 17.49 -26.97
N HIS A 427 9.12 16.58 -27.42
CA HIS A 427 10.45 16.37 -26.85
C HIS A 427 11.49 17.39 -27.31
N ARG A 428 11.27 18.10 -28.43
CA ARG A 428 12.18 19.16 -28.86
C ARG A 428 12.12 20.34 -27.88
N PRO A 429 13.27 20.86 -27.43
CA PRO A 429 13.30 22.02 -26.54
C PRO A 429 12.67 23.21 -27.26
N ASN A 430 11.64 23.78 -26.65
CA ASN A 430 10.90 24.92 -27.18
C ASN A 430 11.30 26.17 -26.39
N LEU A 431 11.66 27.27 -27.07
CA LEU A 431 12.19 28.49 -26.44
C LEU A 431 11.28 29.09 -25.35
N PHE A 432 9.98 28.79 -25.39
CA PHE A 432 8.97 29.36 -24.49
C PHE A 432 8.42 28.36 -23.45
N GLY A 433 8.91 27.13 -23.39
CA GLY A 433 8.45 26.12 -22.41
C GLY A 433 7.00 25.60 -22.61
N ILE A 434 6.28 26.08 -23.62
CA ILE A 434 4.92 25.64 -23.94
C ILE A 434 4.97 24.33 -24.75
N LYS A 435 4.32 23.28 -24.24
CA LYS A 435 4.18 22.00 -24.95
C LYS A 435 3.24 22.18 -26.15
N PRO A 436 3.66 21.86 -27.40
CA PRO A 436 2.80 22.00 -28.57
C PRO A 436 1.56 21.10 -28.50
N PRO A 437 0.40 21.49 -29.06
CA PRO A 437 -0.80 20.64 -29.06
C PRO A 437 -0.58 19.31 -29.80
N TYR A 438 -1.36 18.27 -29.46
CA TYR A 438 -1.34 17.00 -30.18
C TYR A 438 -2.06 17.13 -31.52
N MET A 439 -1.42 16.72 -32.61
CA MET A 439 -1.97 16.80 -33.97
C MET A 439 -2.56 15.47 -34.45
N CYS A 440 -2.38 14.36 -33.72
CA CYS A 440 -2.98 13.09 -34.07
C CYS A 440 -4.53 13.17 -34.05
N PRO A 441 -5.22 12.88 -35.17
CA PRO A 441 -6.67 13.02 -35.27
C PRO A 441 -7.44 11.97 -34.46
N ILE A 442 -6.83 10.81 -34.16
CA ILE A 442 -7.49 9.70 -33.45
C ILE A 442 -7.23 9.77 -31.94
N HIS A 443 -5.97 9.99 -31.54
CA HIS A 443 -5.56 9.90 -30.13
C HIS A 443 -5.28 11.26 -29.49
N GLY A 444 -5.08 12.32 -30.28
CA GLY A 444 -4.60 13.62 -29.78
C GLY A 444 -5.54 14.26 -28.76
N GLN A 445 -6.85 14.23 -29.01
CA GLN A 445 -7.87 14.75 -28.07
C GLN A 445 -7.87 14.00 -26.73
N TYR A 446 -7.76 12.67 -26.77
CA TYR A 446 -7.74 11.87 -25.56
C TYR A 446 -6.42 12.03 -24.80
N ARG A 447 -5.28 12.19 -25.49
CA ARG A 447 -3.99 12.54 -24.87
C ARG A 447 -4.05 13.90 -24.18
N GLN A 448 -4.65 14.91 -24.81
CA GLN A 448 -4.84 16.21 -24.20
C GLN A 448 -5.75 16.15 -22.97
N TYR A 449 -6.80 15.33 -23.02
CA TYR A 449 -7.65 15.07 -21.85
C TYR A 449 -6.87 14.41 -20.70
N GLN A 450 -5.97 13.47 -21.01
CA GLN A 450 -5.11 12.83 -20.01
C GLN A 450 -4.10 13.82 -19.38
N ASP A 451 -3.47 14.70 -20.19
CA ASP A 451 -2.62 15.78 -19.67
C ASP A 451 -3.39 16.72 -18.70
N TYR A 452 -4.64 17.01 -19.04
CA TYR A 452 -5.52 17.80 -18.17
C TYR A 452 -5.82 17.06 -16.86
N LEU A 453 -6.12 15.75 -16.92
CA LEU A 453 -6.34 14.94 -15.71
C LEU A 453 -5.09 14.85 -14.83
N ILE A 454 -3.88 14.79 -15.41
CA ILE A 454 -2.63 14.83 -14.65
C ILE A 454 -2.50 16.15 -13.89
N THR A 455 -2.84 17.26 -14.54
CA THR A 455 -2.83 18.59 -13.91
C THR A 455 -3.86 18.68 -12.79
N PHE A 456 -5.09 18.23 -13.04
CA PHE A 456 -6.17 18.19 -12.04
C PHE A 456 -5.79 17.31 -10.84
N LYS A 457 -5.18 16.16 -11.08
CA LYS A 457 -4.63 15.28 -10.03
C LYS A 457 -3.67 16.03 -9.12
N ASN A 458 -2.70 16.75 -9.68
CA ASN A 458 -1.70 17.46 -8.88
C ASN A 458 -2.36 18.50 -7.97
N TRP A 459 -3.35 19.25 -8.50
CA TRP A 459 -4.15 20.17 -7.69
C TRP A 459 -4.98 19.45 -6.63
N CYS A 460 -5.56 18.30 -6.95
CA CYS A 460 -6.31 17.49 -6.00
C CYS A 460 -5.46 17.03 -4.81
N ILE A 461 -4.23 16.57 -5.05
CA ILE A 461 -3.28 16.20 -3.98
C ILE A 461 -2.98 17.41 -3.09
N ILE A 462 -2.76 18.60 -3.69
CA ILE A 462 -2.54 19.84 -2.92
C ILE A 462 -3.77 20.15 -2.05
N TRP A 463 -4.98 20.13 -2.62
CA TRP A 463 -6.20 20.44 -1.88
C TRP A 463 -6.46 19.46 -0.75
N VAL A 464 -6.29 18.15 -1.00
CA VAL A 464 -6.44 17.11 0.04
C VAL A 464 -5.42 17.34 1.14
N THR A 465 -4.16 17.62 0.80
CA THR A 465 -3.10 17.91 1.79
C THR A 465 -3.41 19.15 2.62
N LEU A 466 -3.87 20.24 1.98
CA LEU A 466 -4.21 21.48 2.69
C LEU A 466 -5.46 21.32 3.56
N ALA A 467 -6.42 20.49 3.15
CA ALA A 467 -7.64 20.21 3.92
C ALA A 467 -7.38 19.48 5.24
N ILE A 468 -6.20 18.84 5.40
CA ILE A 468 -5.79 18.18 6.64
C ILE A 468 -5.70 19.17 7.80
N ILE A 469 -5.24 20.40 7.55
CA ILE A 469 -5.05 21.40 8.61
C ILE A 469 -6.39 21.80 9.25
N PRO A 470 -7.40 22.32 8.52
CA PRO A 470 -8.68 22.67 9.12
C PRO A 470 -9.41 21.44 9.68
N LEU A 471 -9.29 20.27 9.02
CA LEU A 471 -9.84 19.02 9.54
C LEU A 471 -9.24 18.67 10.91
N GLY A 472 -7.91 18.72 11.03
CA GLY A 472 -7.18 18.43 12.25
C GLY A 472 -7.52 19.37 13.39
N LEU A 473 -7.64 20.67 13.12
CA LEU A 473 -8.05 21.66 14.12
C LEU A 473 -9.45 21.35 14.67
N ILE A 474 -10.40 21.03 13.79
CA ILE A 474 -11.75 20.63 14.22
C ILE A 474 -11.68 19.39 15.11
N ILE A 475 -10.88 18.39 14.77
CA ILE A 475 -10.79 17.14 15.53
C ILE A 475 -10.14 17.36 16.90
N PHE A 476 -9.06 18.13 16.96
CA PHE A 476 -8.32 18.38 18.19
C PHE A 476 -9.14 19.19 19.19
N GLU A 477 -9.97 20.11 18.72
CA GLU A 477 -10.90 20.89 19.54
C GLU A 477 -12.18 20.10 19.90
N SER A 478 -12.67 19.24 19.01
CA SER A 478 -13.96 18.55 19.20
C SER A 478 -13.92 17.28 20.03
N GLY A 479 -12.77 16.88 20.60
CA GLY A 479 -12.68 15.72 21.50
C GLY A 479 -13.38 14.49 20.92
N ALA A 480 -13.07 14.11 19.68
CA ALA A 480 -13.50 12.88 19.01
C ALA A 480 -15.03 12.60 18.97
N ILE A 481 -15.83 13.46 18.34
CA ILE A 481 -17.25 13.19 18.05
C ILE A 481 -17.46 12.17 16.90
N MET A 482 -16.42 11.83 16.13
CA MET A 482 -16.61 11.03 14.92
C MET A 482 -16.67 9.50 15.15
N GLY A 483 -16.17 8.99 16.27
CA GLY A 483 -16.32 7.57 16.66
C GLY A 483 -17.78 7.16 16.91
N PHE A 484 -18.66 8.13 17.12
CA PHE A 484 -20.09 7.94 17.42
C PHE A 484 -20.91 7.38 16.24
N PHE A 485 -20.43 7.55 14.99
CA PHE A 485 -21.26 7.27 13.81
C PHE A 485 -21.05 5.89 13.18
N CYS A 486 -20.03 5.11 13.56
CA CYS A 486 -19.68 3.87 12.86
C CYS A 486 -19.91 2.55 13.63
N GLY A 487 -20.71 2.54 14.70
CA GLY A 487 -21.03 1.27 15.42
C GLY A 487 -22.23 1.30 16.37
N SER A 488 -23.11 2.30 16.27
CA SER A 488 -23.90 2.76 17.42
C SER A 488 -25.30 2.11 17.61
N ALA A 489 -25.46 0.82 17.35
CA ALA A 489 -26.66 0.10 17.82
C ALA A 489 -26.29 -1.09 18.70
N ALA A 490 -25.46 -2.00 18.18
CA ALA A 490 -25.01 -3.17 18.93
C ALA A 490 -23.98 -2.81 20.03
N THR A 491 -23.05 -1.89 19.75
CA THR A 491 -22.11 -1.38 20.77
C THR A 491 -22.84 -0.60 21.85
N LEU A 492 -23.85 0.20 21.50
CA LEU A 492 -24.66 0.94 22.48
C LEU A 492 -25.56 0.01 23.31
N THR A 493 -26.09 -1.06 22.72
CA THR A 493 -26.90 -2.07 23.42
C THR A 493 -26.05 -2.85 24.42
N ALA A 494 -24.87 -3.31 24.02
CA ALA A 494 -23.94 -3.98 24.92
C ALA A 494 -23.41 -3.02 26.01
N ALA A 495 -23.09 -1.78 25.65
CA ALA A 495 -22.72 -0.73 26.59
C ALA A 495 -23.83 -0.44 27.62
N SER A 496 -25.10 -0.53 27.24
CA SER A 496 -26.22 -0.33 28.17
C SER A 496 -26.40 -1.45 29.20
N MET A 497 -25.76 -2.61 29.01
CA MET A 497 -25.83 -3.74 29.93
C MET A 497 -24.79 -3.68 31.06
N TYR A 498 -23.86 -2.72 31.00
CA TYR A 498 -22.88 -2.47 32.06
C TYR A 498 -23.47 -1.62 33.20
N PRO A 499 -22.89 -1.67 34.42
CA PRO A 499 -23.29 -0.79 35.52
C PRO A 499 -23.27 0.69 35.08
N ASN A 500 -24.28 1.46 35.48
CA ASN A 500 -24.56 2.85 35.04
C ASN A 500 -24.95 3.04 33.54
N GLY A 501 -24.98 1.98 32.73
CA GLY A 501 -25.53 1.99 31.37
C GLY A 501 -24.98 3.10 30.47
N LEU A 502 -25.85 3.83 29.77
CA LEU A 502 -25.46 4.94 28.87
C LEU A 502 -25.07 6.24 29.60
N ASN A 503 -25.22 6.32 30.94
CA ASN A 503 -24.81 7.51 31.69
C ASN A 503 -23.28 7.65 31.73
N ASP A 504 -22.54 6.54 31.72
CA ASP A 504 -21.08 6.49 31.55
C ASP A 504 -20.72 6.14 30.09
N PHE A 505 -21.24 6.94 29.15
CA PHE A 505 -21.22 6.67 27.72
C PHE A 505 -19.83 6.30 27.18
N LEU A 506 -18.81 7.11 27.46
CA LEU A 506 -17.44 6.88 26.98
C LEU A 506 -16.80 5.62 27.60
N LEU A 507 -17.15 5.30 28.85
CA LEU A 507 -16.51 4.21 29.60
C LEU A 507 -17.11 2.85 29.22
N ASN A 508 -18.41 2.80 28.92
CA ASN A 508 -19.14 1.57 28.60
C ASN A 508 -19.13 1.23 27.10
N THR A 509 -18.97 2.23 26.23
CA THR A 509 -18.87 2.02 24.76
C THR A 509 -17.48 1.56 24.29
N VAL A 510 -16.45 1.78 25.10
CA VAL A 510 -15.06 1.39 24.81
C VAL A 510 -14.70 0.02 25.44
N GLN A 511 -15.63 -0.63 26.14
CA GLN A 511 -15.41 -1.98 26.70
C GLN A 511 -15.22 -3.04 25.60
N ASP A 512 -14.28 -3.96 25.81
CA ASP A 512 -13.89 -4.97 24.84
C ASP A 512 -15.07 -5.83 24.36
N TYR A 513 -15.94 -6.28 25.26
CA TYR A 513 -17.12 -7.08 24.88
C TYR A 513 -18.18 -6.27 24.12
N SER A 514 -18.34 -4.98 24.42
CA SER A 514 -19.23 -4.09 23.66
C SER A 514 -18.74 -3.90 22.23
N ILE A 515 -17.43 -3.72 22.06
CA ILE A 515 -16.78 -3.58 20.76
C ILE A 515 -16.85 -4.91 19.99
N LEU A 516 -16.61 -6.05 20.64
CA LEU A 516 -16.74 -7.39 20.02
C LEU A 516 -18.17 -7.61 19.51
N ALA A 517 -19.18 -7.39 20.35
CA ALA A 517 -20.57 -7.59 19.96
C ALA A 517 -20.94 -6.69 18.77
N GLY A 518 -20.53 -5.43 18.79
CA GLY A 518 -20.74 -4.48 17.70
C GLY A 518 -20.07 -4.90 16.39
N THR A 519 -18.79 -5.26 16.45
CA THR A 519 -17.99 -5.62 15.28
C THR A 519 -18.42 -6.96 14.67
N CYS A 520 -18.61 -8.01 15.47
CA CYS A 520 -19.08 -9.31 15.00
C CYS A 520 -20.48 -9.22 14.40
N PHE A 521 -21.40 -8.50 15.04
CA PHE A 521 -22.76 -8.32 14.51
C PHE A 521 -22.74 -7.55 13.18
N SER A 522 -22.01 -6.44 13.11
CA SER A 522 -21.92 -5.62 11.90
C SER A 522 -21.28 -6.42 10.75
N PHE A 523 -20.21 -7.17 11.03
CA PHE A 523 -19.59 -8.05 10.04
C PHE A 523 -20.54 -9.16 9.59
N GLY A 524 -21.20 -9.84 10.53
CA GLY A 524 -22.13 -10.93 10.22
C GLY A 524 -23.34 -10.48 9.40
N VAL A 525 -23.96 -9.35 9.76
CA VAL A 525 -25.08 -8.77 9.02
C VAL A 525 -24.63 -8.31 7.63
N SER A 526 -23.48 -7.63 7.54
CA SER A 526 -22.93 -7.17 6.26
C SER A 526 -22.58 -8.35 5.34
N LEU A 527 -21.91 -9.38 5.87
CA LEU A 527 -21.55 -10.59 5.12
C LEU A 527 -22.80 -11.32 4.63
N THR A 528 -23.77 -11.55 5.52
CA THR A 528 -25.03 -12.22 5.18
C THR A 528 -25.80 -11.43 4.12
N GLY A 529 -25.92 -10.11 4.30
CA GLY A 529 -26.55 -9.22 3.32
C GLY A 529 -25.84 -9.25 1.96
N CYS A 530 -24.50 -9.21 1.96
CA CYS A 530 -23.69 -9.31 0.75
C CYS A 530 -23.86 -10.67 0.05
N LEU A 531 -23.86 -11.78 0.79
CA LEU A 531 -24.09 -13.12 0.25
C LEU A 531 -25.49 -13.24 -0.34
N ILE A 532 -26.52 -12.78 0.37
CA ILE A 532 -27.91 -12.77 -0.11
C ILE A 532 -28.01 -11.95 -1.40
N ILE A 533 -27.55 -10.70 -1.40
CA ILE A 533 -27.57 -9.84 -2.60
C ILE A 533 -26.76 -10.49 -3.73
N SER A 534 -25.60 -11.08 -3.45
CA SER A 534 -24.77 -11.76 -4.45
C SER A 534 -25.51 -12.93 -5.08
N LEU A 535 -26.15 -13.79 -4.29
CA LEU A 535 -26.95 -14.91 -4.76
C LEU A 535 -28.14 -14.44 -5.61
N PHE A 536 -28.87 -13.41 -5.17
CA PHE A 536 -30.00 -12.85 -5.93
C PHE A 536 -29.57 -12.10 -7.20
N THR A 537 -28.35 -11.56 -7.23
CA THR A 537 -27.79 -10.85 -8.39
C THR A 537 -26.90 -11.72 -9.27
N HIS A 538 -26.73 -13.01 -8.94
CA HIS A 538 -25.95 -13.97 -9.71
C HIS A 538 -26.67 -14.33 -11.01
N LYS A 539 -26.39 -13.56 -12.07
CA LYS A 539 -26.98 -13.75 -13.40
C LYS A 539 -26.16 -14.62 -14.36
N ILE A 540 -25.03 -15.18 -13.90
CA ILE A 540 -24.16 -16.01 -14.76
C ILE A 540 -24.72 -17.43 -14.77
N LYS A 541 -25.31 -17.86 -15.89
CA LYS A 541 -25.80 -19.25 -16.05
C LYS A 541 -25.01 -19.99 -17.13
N ASN A 542 -24.64 -19.27 -18.19
CA ASN A 542 -23.97 -19.85 -19.36
C ASN A 542 -22.61 -19.18 -19.61
N LYS A 543 -21.74 -19.84 -20.39
CA LYS A 543 -20.42 -19.30 -20.79
C LYS A 543 -20.50 -17.93 -21.47
N HIS A 544 -21.59 -17.68 -22.20
CA HIS A 544 -21.88 -16.39 -22.81
C HIS A 544 -22.03 -15.25 -21.77
N ASP A 545 -22.68 -15.51 -20.63
CA ASP A 545 -22.84 -14.52 -19.57
C ASP A 545 -21.49 -14.20 -18.90
N GLU A 546 -20.65 -15.23 -18.73
CA GLU A 546 -19.29 -15.09 -18.22
C GLU A 546 -18.44 -14.21 -19.15
N ASP A 547 -18.50 -14.46 -20.47
CA ASP A 547 -17.81 -13.65 -21.46
C ASP A 547 -18.32 -12.20 -21.48
N MET A 548 -19.64 -11.97 -21.35
CA MET A 548 -20.19 -10.62 -21.24
C MET A 548 -19.69 -9.88 -19.99
N GLU A 549 -19.59 -10.56 -18.86
CA GLU A 549 -19.08 -9.99 -17.62
C GLU A 549 -17.58 -9.74 -17.68
N TRP A 550 -16.81 -10.66 -18.28
CA TRP A 550 -15.40 -10.45 -18.59
C TRP A 550 -15.22 -9.21 -19.47
N GLN A 551 -16.03 -9.04 -20.52
CA GLN A 551 -15.96 -7.85 -21.37
C GLN A 551 -16.19 -6.55 -20.60
N LYS A 552 -17.08 -6.53 -19.60
CA LYS A 552 -17.29 -5.33 -18.77
C LYS A 552 -16.02 -4.94 -18.01
N MET A 553 -15.31 -5.92 -17.44
CA MET A 553 -14.07 -5.67 -16.70
C MET A 553 -12.90 -5.37 -17.63
N TYR A 554 -12.78 -6.11 -18.73
CA TYR A 554 -11.78 -5.91 -19.77
C TYR A 554 -11.80 -4.47 -20.31
N ASN A 555 -13.00 -3.90 -20.45
CA ASN A 555 -13.19 -2.55 -20.97
C ASN A 555 -12.76 -1.43 -19.99
N ILE A 556 -12.40 -1.76 -18.75
CA ILE A 556 -11.68 -0.87 -17.86
C ILE A 556 -10.23 -0.83 -18.34
N ASP A 557 -9.96 0.01 -19.34
CA ASP A 557 -8.66 0.08 -19.99
C ASP A 557 -8.34 1.52 -20.40
N ASN A 558 -7.04 1.85 -20.40
CA ASN A 558 -6.55 3.10 -20.95
C ASN A 558 -6.17 2.88 -22.43
N PRO A 559 -6.90 3.45 -23.41
CA PRO A 559 -6.61 3.22 -24.82
C PRO A 559 -5.24 3.75 -25.26
N LEU A 560 -4.56 4.58 -24.46
CA LEU A 560 -3.20 5.01 -24.70
C LEU A 560 -2.15 4.05 -24.16
N ASN A 561 -2.46 3.36 -23.07
CA ASN A 561 -1.60 2.39 -22.43
C ASN A 561 -2.40 1.12 -22.10
N PRO A 562 -2.71 0.30 -23.13
CA PRO A 562 -3.50 -0.90 -22.94
C PRO A 562 -2.85 -1.83 -21.93
N TRP A 563 -3.61 -2.30 -20.95
CA TRP A 563 -3.06 -3.06 -19.85
C TRP A 563 -2.34 -4.34 -20.30
N GLU A 564 -2.68 -4.92 -21.46
CA GLU A 564 -2.04 -6.15 -21.98
C GLU A 564 -0.55 -5.96 -22.24
N LEU A 565 -0.11 -4.74 -22.53
CA LEU A 565 1.31 -4.42 -22.69
C LEU A 565 2.09 -4.66 -21.39
N ASN A 566 1.45 -4.43 -20.24
CA ASN A 566 2.07 -4.63 -18.92
C ASN A 566 2.24 -6.13 -18.60
N PHE A 567 1.38 -6.98 -19.16
CA PHE A 567 1.39 -8.43 -18.95
C PHE A 567 2.04 -9.19 -20.12
N LYS A 568 2.66 -8.48 -21.08
CA LYS A 568 3.16 -9.08 -22.32
C LYS A 568 4.14 -10.24 -22.06
N GLU A 569 5.09 -10.05 -21.13
CA GLU A 569 6.06 -11.08 -20.74
C GLU A 569 5.39 -12.33 -20.15
N GLU A 570 4.35 -12.14 -19.33
CA GLU A 570 3.63 -13.22 -18.65
C GLU A 570 2.68 -13.97 -19.61
N LEU A 571 2.39 -13.35 -20.75
CA LEU A 571 1.56 -13.87 -21.83
C LEU A 571 2.42 -14.43 -22.99
N GLU A 572 3.75 -14.39 -22.92
CA GLU A 572 4.64 -14.90 -23.97
C GLU A 572 4.38 -16.39 -24.28
N GLY A 573 4.23 -16.73 -25.56
CA GLY A 573 3.94 -18.11 -26.03
C GLY A 573 2.49 -18.38 -26.42
N LEU A 574 1.57 -17.46 -26.13
CA LEU A 574 0.20 -17.48 -26.67
C LEU A 574 0.19 -16.68 -27.99
N HIS A 575 -0.22 -17.28 -29.11
CA HIS A 575 -0.34 -16.56 -30.40
C HIS A 575 -1.47 -15.52 -30.30
N PHE A 576 -1.13 -14.23 -30.34
CA PHE A 576 -2.10 -13.14 -30.20
C PHE A 576 -2.25 -12.31 -31.49
N ASP A 577 -3.16 -12.75 -32.35
CA ASP A 577 -3.86 -11.83 -33.26
C ASP A 577 -5.16 -11.26 -32.63
N THR A 578 -5.55 -11.75 -31.45
CA THR A 578 -6.77 -11.34 -30.73
C THR A 578 -6.58 -11.24 -29.19
N LYS A 579 -7.49 -10.52 -28.53
CA LYS A 579 -7.48 -10.19 -27.08
C LYS A 579 -7.65 -11.44 -26.19
N PRO A 580 -7.03 -11.51 -25.00
CA PRO A 580 -7.06 -12.69 -24.13
C PRO A 580 -8.45 -12.93 -23.50
N THR A 581 -8.86 -14.20 -23.48
CA THR A 581 -10.07 -14.68 -22.80
C THR A 581 -9.86 -14.79 -21.29
N PHE A 582 -10.96 -14.78 -20.51
CA PHE A 582 -10.90 -15.00 -19.07
C PHE A 582 -10.23 -16.34 -18.70
N GLN A 583 -10.51 -17.40 -19.46
CA GLN A 583 -9.95 -18.73 -19.21
C GLN A 583 -8.43 -18.75 -19.42
N GLN A 584 -7.93 -18.04 -20.44
CA GLN A 584 -6.49 -17.86 -20.66
C GLN A 584 -5.85 -17.10 -19.49
N MET A 585 -6.41 -15.94 -19.11
CA MET A 585 -5.93 -15.18 -17.94
C MET A 585 -5.91 -16.02 -16.67
N SER A 586 -6.99 -16.78 -16.41
CA SER A 586 -7.10 -17.65 -15.23
C SER A 586 -6.07 -18.77 -15.24
N THR A 587 -5.75 -19.33 -16.41
CA THR A 587 -4.75 -20.39 -16.56
C THR A 587 -3.34 -19.85 -16.38
N THR A 588 -3.02 -18.70 -16.99
CA THR A 588 -1.72 -18.02 -16.83
C THR A 588 -1.42 -17.72 -15.37
N PHE A 589 -2.40 -17.20 -14.63
CA PHE A 589 -2.23 -16.85 -13.22
C PHE A 589 -2.61 -17.95 -12.22
N ARG A 590 -2.84 -19.19 -12.69
CA ARG A 590 -3.22 -20.32 -11.80
C ARG A 590 -2.17 -20.58 -10.73
N LYS A 591 -0.88 -20.50 -11.09
CA LYS A 591 0.23 -20.66 -10.12
C LYS A 591 0.17 -19.58 -9.05
N ALA A 592 -0.01 -18.31 -9.42
CA ALA A 592 -0.15 -17.21 -8.47
C ALA A 592 -1.34 -17.41 -7.51
N LYS A 593 -2.49 -17.87 -8.02
CA LYS A 593 -3.67 -18.17 -7.20
C LYS A 593 -3.36 -19.26 -6.17
N ILE A 594 -2.82 -20.39 -6.61
CA ILE A 594 -2.49 -21.51 -5.71
C ILE A 594 -1.48 -21.06 -4.65
N THR A 595 -0.43 -20.33 -5.04
CA THR A 595 0.55 -19.77 -4.11
C THR A 595 -0.10 -18.82 -3.10
N ALA A 596 -1.05 -17.98 -3.51
CA ALA A 596 -1.77 -17.09 -2.60
C ALA A 596 -2.61 -17.86 -1.58
N TYR A 597 -3.35 -18.89 -2.01
CA TYR A 597 -4.16 -19.71 -1.11
C TYR A 597 -3.29 -20.52 -0.14
N VAL A 598 -2.30 -21.26 -0.66
CA VAL A 598 -1.42 -22.12 0.15
C VAL A 598 -0.56 -21.26 1.08
N GLY A 599 0.09 -20.22 0.54
CA GLY A 599 0.95 -19.33 1.31
C GLY A 599 0.17 -18.59 2.39
N GLY A 600 -1.00 -18.02 2.05
CA GLY A 600 -1.87 -17.36 3.01
C GLY A 600 -2.35 -18.31 4.11
N PHE A 601 -2.82 -19.51 3.76
CA PHE A 601 -3.26 -20.51 4.73
C PHE A 601 -2.11 -20.97 5.64
N CYS A 602 -0.94 -21.29 5.08
CA CYS A 602 0.22 -21.71 5.86
C CYS A 602 0.68 -20.61 6.83
N SER A 603 0.70 -19.34 6.39
CA SER A 603 1.08 -18.22 7.25
C SER A 603 0.06 -17.98 8.36
N ILE A 604 -1.24 -18.04 8.06
CA ILE A 604 -2.30 -17.91 9.08
C ILE A 604 -2.22 -19.08 10.07
N PHE A 605 -2.07 -20.31 9.59
CA PHE A 605 -1.92 -21.47 10.45
C PHE A 605 -0.70 -21.33 11.37
N LEU A 606 0.43 -20.86 10.85
CA LEU A 606 1.65 -20.63 11.63
C LEU A 606 1.40 -19.64 12.79
N PHE A 607 0.83 -18.47 12.49
CA PHE A 607 0.70 -17.38 13.46
C PHE A 607 -0.53 -17.48 14.37
N ALA A 608 -1.67 -17.94 13.86
CA ALA A 608 -2.91 -18.00 14.61
C ALA A 608 -3.11 -19.33 15.37
N ILE A 609 -2.43 -20.40 14.94
CA ILE A 609 -2.65 -21.76 15.49
C ILE A 609 -1.35 -22.35 16.04
N LEU A 610 -0.31 -22.51 15.22
CA LEU A 610 0.88 -23.26 15.61
C LEU A 610 1.67 -22.57 16.72
N ILE A 611 2.03 -21.29 16.54
CA ILE A 611 2.81 -20.55 17.55
C ILE A 611 2.01 -20.41 18.86
N PRO A 612 0.75 -19.90 18.87
CA PRO A 612 -0.07 -19.86 20.07
C PRO A 612 -0.29 -21.23 20.70
N GLY A 613 -0.51 -22.27 19.90
CA GLY A 613 -0.73 -23.63 20.38
C GLY A 613 0.46 -24.15 21.16
N ILE A 614 1.68 -23.94 20.66
CA ILE A 614 2.91 -24.29 21.36
C ILE A 614 3.04 -23.44 22.64
N MET A 615 2.86 -22.11 22.53
CA MET A 615 3.04 -21.21 23.68
C MET A 615 1.99 -21.43 24.78
N ALA A 616 0.76 -21.82 24.42
CA ALA A 616 -0.32 -22.12 25.35
C ALA A 616 -0.11 -23.45 26.10
N THR A 617 0.81 -24.32 25.67
CA THR A 617 1.17 -25.50 26.47
C THR A 617 1.81 -25.12 27.81
N PHE A 618 2.46 -23.95 27.87
CA PHE A 618 3.05 -23.41 29.08
C PHE A 618 2.02 -22.58 29.86
N THR A 619 1.82 -22.90 31.15
CA THR A 619 0.94 -22.12 32.04
C THR A 619 1.55 -20.76 32.36
N VAL A 620 2.82 -20.76 32.77
CA VAL A 620 3.69 -19.58 32.93
C VAL A 620 5.05 -19.96 32.38
N MET A 621 5.66 -19.10 31.57
CA MET A 621 6.97 -19.38 30.99
C MET A 621 8.04 -19.41 32.09
N SER A 622 8.90 -20.43 32.06
CA SER A 622 10.16 -20.45 32.79
C SER A 622 11.18 -19.48 32.18
N GLU A 623 12.26 -19.18 32.90
CA GLU A 623 13.33 -18.30 32.42
C GLU A 623 13.89 -18.75 31.07
N THR A 624 14.13 -20.06 30.91
CA THR A 624 14.62 -20.64 29.65
C THR A 624 13.63 -20.46 28.50
N GLN A 625 12.34 -20.71 28.75
CA GLN A 625 11.30 -20.54 27.72
C GLN A 625 11.14 -19.08 27.33
N PHE A 626 11.17 -18.16 28.30
CA PHE A 626 11.11 -16.74 28.05
C PHE A 626 12.33 -16.25 27.25
N LYS A 627 13.54 -16.72 27.60
CA LYS A 627 14.74 -16.46 26.80
C LYS A 627 14.53 -16.91 25.36
N VAL A 628 14.12 -18.16 25.14
CA VAL A 628 13.88 -18.68 23.79
C VAL A 628 12.87 -17.82 23.02
N TRP A 629 11.80 -17.36 23.66
CA TRP A 629 10.82 -16.45 23.05
C TRP A 629 11.45 -15.12 22.62
N VAL A 630 12.23 -14.48 23.50
CA VAL A 630 12.93 -13.22 23.21
C VAL A 630 14.00 -13.41 22.12
N TRP A 631 14.76 -14.50 22.15
CA TRP A 631 15.72 -14.84 21.09
C TRP A 631 15.03 -15.09 19.75
N PHE A 632 13.85 -15.71 19.75
CA PHE A 632 13.04 -15.89 18.56
C PHE A 632 12.61 -14.55 17.95
N THR A 633 12.06 -13.62 18.74
CA THR A 633 11.62 -12.31 18.23
C THR A 633 12.81 -11.48 17.72
N GLN A 634 13.96 -11.52 18.41
CA GLN A 634 15.18 -10.86 17.97
C GLN A 634 15.75 -11.46 16.68
N GLY A 635 15.88 -12.79 16.62
CA GLY A 635 16.36 -13.50 15.43
C GLY A 635 15.46 -13.22 14.23
N TRP A 636 14.14 -13.19 14.44
CA TRP A 636 13.17 -12.80 13.42
C TRP A 636 13.39 -11.38 12.93
N ALA A 637 13.52 -10.41 13.84
CA ALA A 637 13.75 -9.01 13.52
C ALA A 637 15.06 -8.80 12.74
N VAL A 638 16.15 -9.48 13.10
CA VAL A 638 17.43 -9.40 12.39
C VAL A 638 17.33 -9.99 10.99
N VAL A 639 16.71 -11.17 10.83
CA VAL A 639 16.50 -11.78 9.50
C VAL A 639 15.68 -10.86 8.61
N MET A 640 14.58 -10.29 9.13
CA MET A 640 13.76 -9.36 8.38
C MET A 640 14.48 -8.05 8.09
N ALA A 641 15.31 -7.54 9.00
CA ALA A 641 16.15 -6.37 8.76
C ALA A 641 17.10 -6.59 7.58
N VAL A 642 17.77 -7.75 7.52
CA VAL A 642 18.66 -8.11 6.40
C VAL A 642 17.88 -8.14 5.09
N ILE A 643 16.68 -8.74 5.08
CA ILE A 643 15.83 -8.77 3.89
C ILE A 643 15.42 -7.36 3.47
N VAL A 644 14.95 -6.53 4.40
CA VAL A 644 14.50 -5.16 4.15
C VAL A 644 15.63 -4.30 3.61
N ILE A 645 16.84 -4.38 4.19
CA ILE A 645 17.96 -3.52 3.85
C ILE A 645 18.69 -3.97 2.58
N VAL A 646 18.81 -5.28 2.34
CA VAL A 646 19.67 -5.82 1.26
C VAL A 646 18.89 -6.18 0.01
N ALA A 647 17.69 -6.77 0.13
CA ALA A 647 16.99 -7.34 -1.03
C ALA A 647 16.49 -6.29 -2.04
N PRO A 648 15.91 -5.13 -1.63
CA PRO A 648 15.46 -4.11 -2.57
C PRO A 648 16.59 -3.48 -3.39
N PRO A 649 17.71 -3.01 -2.79
CA PRO A 649 18.84 -2.51 -3.57
C PRO A 649 19.39 -3.55 -4.52
N PHE A 650 19.53 -4.80 -4.09
CA PHE A 650 20.05 -5.88 -4.92
C PHE A 650 19.17 -6.14 -6.16
N GLU A 651 17.85 -6.28 -5.97
CA GLU A 651 16.92 -6.48 -7.08
C GLU A 651 16.90 -5.28 -8.05
N GLU A 652 16.92 -4.06 -7.51
CA GLU A 652 16.81 -2.85 -8.31
C GLU A 652 18.10 -2.56 -9.10
N ILE A 653 19.28 -2.70 -8.47
CA ILE A 653 20.57 -2.57 -9.15
C ILE A 653 20.66 -3.58 -10.29
N ARG A 654 20.25 -4.84 -10.06
CA ARG A 654 20.23 -5.87 -11.11
C ARG A 654 19.32 -5.50 -12.27
N ARG A 655 18.14 -4.91 -12.01
CA ARG A 655 17.22 -4.42 -13.04
C ARG A 655 17.82 -3.24 -13.82
N ILE A 656 18.40 -2.27 -13.13
CA ILE A 656 19.06 -1.09 -13.74
C ILE A 656 20.21 -1.54 -14.64
N VAL A 657 21.09 -2.43 -14.16
CA VAL A 657 22.22 -2.96 -14.94
C VAL A 657 21.73 -3.71 -16.17
N LYS A 658 20.73 -4.60 -16.04
CA LYS A 658 20.14 -5.32 -17.18
C LYS A 658 19.55 -4.37 -18.22
N GLN A 659 18.84 -3.33 -17.79
CA GLN A 659 18.26 -2.34 -18.68
C GLN A 659 19.32 -1.47 -19.35
N TYR A 660 20.36 -1.08 -18.61
CA TYR A 660 21.50 -0.34 -19.15
C TYR A 660 22.21 -1.12 -20.26
N HIS A 661 22.47 -2.41 -20.06
CA HIS A 661 23.04 -3.28 -21.10
C HIS A 661 22.14 -3.35 -22.34
N LYS A 662 20.83 -3.56 -22.17
CA LYS A 662 19.85 -3.58 -23.27
C LYS A 662 19.80 -2.27 -24.04
N ASN A 663 19.90 -1.14 -23.34
CA ASN A 663 19.97 0.18 -23.98
C ASN A 663 21.29 0.38 -24.73
N LYS A 664 22.41 -0.13 -24.21
CA LYS A 664 23.72 -0.10 -24.87
C LYS A 664 23.69 -0.94 -26.16
N GLU A 665 23.14 -2.15 -26.12
CA GLU A 665 22.95 -3.02 -27.28
C GLU A 665 22.09 -2.32 -28.35
N ARG A 666 20.94 -1.75 -27.97
CA ARG A 666 20.08 -0.99 -28.90
C ARG A 666 20.79 0.21 -29.53
N ARG A 667 21.64 0.92 -28.78
CA ARG A 667 22.45 2.03 -29.31
C ARG A 667 23.50 1.52 -30.29
N GLN A 668 24.12 0.36 -30.01
CA GLN A 668 25.07 -0.28 -30.91
C GLN A 668 24.39 -0.78 -32.20
N GLU A 669 23.21 -1.41 -32.10
CA GLU A 669 22.41 -1.82 -33.27
C GLU A 669 21.93 -0.62 -34.10
N ALA A 670 21.51 0.47 -33.45
CA ALA A 670 21.13 1.70 -34.14
C ALA A 670 22.32 2.33 -34.87
N ASN A 671 23.50 2.39 -34.23
CA ASN A 671 24.72 2.89 -34.86
C ASN A 671 25.23 1.97 -35.97
N GLY A 672 25.11 0.65 -35.82
CA GLY A 672 25.42 -0.33 -36.86
C GLY A 672 24.53 -0.15 -38.10
N ASN A 673 23.21 -0.06 -37.91
CA ASN A 673 22.26 0.21 -39.00
C ASN A 673 22.48 1.58 -39.69
N ILE A 674 22.98 2.58 -38.96
CA ILE A 674 23.35 3.87 -39.55
C ILE A 674 24.62 3.73 -40.39
N ASN A 675 25.65 3.04 -39.88
CA ASN A 675 26.87 2.76 -40.63
C ASN A 675 26.60 1.93 -41.88
N ASP A 676 25.74 0.90 -41.81
CA ASP A 676 25.35 0.10 -42.97
C ASP A 676 24.59 0.92 -44.02
N LYS A 677 23.75 1.88 -43.59
CA LYS A 677 23.09 2.83 -44.51
C LYS A 677 24.06 3.83 -45.12
N ILE A 678 25.08 4.28 -44.38
CA ILE A 678 26.14 5.16 -44.91
C ILE A 678 26.98 4.39 -45.92
N VAL A 679 27.39 3.16 -45.61
CA VAL A 679 28.16 2.29 -46.52
C VAL A 679 27.34 1.93 -47.76
N MET A 680 26.05 1.58 -47.64
CA MET A 680 25.18 1.38 -48.82
C MET A 680 25.06 2.65 -49.67
N ASN A 681 24.92 3.82 -49.04
CA ASN A 681 24.87 5.08 -49.79
C ASN A 681 26.20 5.39 -50.49
N GLU A 682 27.35 5.09 -49.88
CA GLU A 682 28.68 5.22 -50.52
C GLU A 682 28.89 4.22 -51.66
N VAL A 683 28.40 2.98 -51.53
CA VAL A 683 28.45 1.97 -52.61
C VAL A 683 27.56 2.40 -53.79
N ILE A 684 26.35 2.89 -53.53
CA ILE A 684 25.46 3.45 -54.56
C ILE A 684 26.08 4.70 -55.22
N PHE A 685 26.82 5.52 -54.47
CA PHE A 685 27.54 6.67 -55.01
C PHE A 685 28.72 6.25 -55.90
N LYS A 686 29.46 5.21 -55.51
CA LYS A 686 30.54 4.63 -56.33
C LYS A 686 30.03 3.96 -57.60
N ASP A 687 28.93 3.21 -57.53
CA ASP A 687 28.31 2.61 -58.72
C ASP A 687 27.80 3.66 -59.71
N LYS A 688 27.27 4.80 -59.24
CA LYS A 688 26.91 5.92 -60.13
C LYS A 688 28.13 6.58 -60.78
N SER A 689 29.26 6.70 -60.06
CA SER A 689 30.50 7.27 -60.63
C SER A 689 31.20 6.36 -61.67
N LEU A 690 30.95 5.05 -61.63
CA LEU A 690 31.47 4.09 -62.61
C LEU A 690 30.61 4.00 -63.88
N VAL A 691 29.35 4.41 -63.82
CA VAL A 691 28.46 4.49 -65.00
C VAL A 691 28.70 5.77 -65.81
N ASP A 692 29.08 6.89 -65.17
CA ASP A 692 29.36 8.17 -65.84
C ASP A 692 30.77 8.30 -66.47
N SER A 693 31.65 7.31 -66.29
CA SER A 693 33.04 7.34 -66.81
C SER A 693 33.25 6.60 -68.14
N ASN A 694 32.20 5.99 -68.73
CA ASN A 694 32.29 5.22 -69.98
C ASN A 694 31.67 5.89 -71.23
N SER A 695 31.36 7.19 -71.20
CA SER A 695 30.89 7.92 -72.39
C SER A 695 31.84 9.05 -72.79
N VAL A 696 32.97 8.69 -73.40
CA VAL A 696 33.79 9.62 -74.21
C VAL A 696 33.54 9.29 -75.69
N PRO A 697 32.95 10.18 -76.48
CA PRO A 697 32.76 9.95 -77.91
C PRO A 697 34.03 10.27 -78.70
N THR A 698 34.56 9.27 -79.41
CA THR A 698 35.58 9.44 -80.46
C THR A 698 34.98 10.13 -81.69
N LYS A 699 35.67 11.17 -82.16
CA LYS A 699 35.43 11.93 -83.39
C LYS A 699 35.37 11.05 -84.64
N VAL A 700 34.41 11.34 -85.54
CA VAL A 700 34.61 11.63 -86.98
C VAL A 700 33.65 12.74 -87.35
#